data_AF-A0A3P6TS63-F1
#
_entry.id   AF-A0A3P6TS63-F1
#
_cell.length_a   1.000
_cell.length_b   1.000
_cell.length_c   1.000
_cell.angle_alpha   90.00
_cell.angle_beta   90.00
_cell.angle_gamma   90.00
#
_symmetry.space_group_name_H-M   'P 1'
#
loop_
_entity.id
_entity.type
_entity.pdbx_description
1 polymer ?
#
loop_
_entity_poly.entity_id
_entity_poly.type
_entity_poly.pdbx_seq_one_letter_code
_entity_poly.pdbx_strand_id
1 'polypeptide(L)'
;DTQIYELSENRKWDKQILIRNTVSSGYMYITQFVNNPGNYSYFANNGMLCNHATNEWGIISGQQYLFKLCTPIGHRPYPGTALSFIRDEDKMTFFERPYNNYDLTELRDVLSRVPDVALAIFGSSAWNGFHTFFLPANAAFFKVADRNRLDREVLLAHVTGINWVLFTYPWLYDRGIHYYPSIRFSANIIEDNYDLKLCMRNITDRRTGRWDLYVVSEVHERYGQFRRGAVWAKIVVPNIPVQNGVVHIIDNILGIVTNTIDQLVMDNHRCTTLIRYISMIGQIVRNYFSATGGMVTFFAPYNEAFERIPEYIERRLLRDRIWLEKILKLHIVPNKELTSNEITNETVVNTVDNIHQLYFIQSEWPRNNITYYVIGGGVRAAILMDNVAAVNGIVHYIDRVLGVPYQTLYEVMRNDSRLQTSYSMLQNLQLRYSLDPWQVLTPQQNFTFFVPINEAWNKVPTSQKYKMTDGRHWLALQERTYVMMNDEKVVIRRRGRSFELYWPRGNRVARIIPGGEKAGINGFMHIIDNVLIYEPIFITDCDLCRISAKAQDVKQELRKHFAYDDKNINVISSLLLQMKEIAHSQAYGNRVFSRDTFMMKITFALKPQCSCDTDVLRRSSLYTHMHHLWSAVDSKKDVSISTEQPKTVSKLTPYLFEGDIFLSTKQAMTILRSLANKNSSNKKDKRRIAHDAPLYLFNGAQRNKRFSADPEAKWSDFPIKYRFDESLDILQISQILKALEIWQENTCIRFENDQEASGDHLEFFEGDGCYSMIGRFGGKQGISIGKGCERIGTIVHEIGHTLGIWHEQSRPDAEKYITIAKDHIIPSYISEFLQRSENEIVTFDVPYDLGSIMHYGSIAFSVDQKSKTLLTRDPFYQMTIGQRDSLSFYDIKLINEAYCKGHCKEKDECRNGGYLNPSNCNNCFCPSGFGGSKCEKHDTSKSNSECGGTLKAEVDWQQIESPGYPDGYPTGITCSWLIETNEEERIEIIFEDDFGIFCSTTCVDYIELKIGNDLANTGYRSDILLDLSTFLDI
;
A
#
# COMPACT_ATOMS: atom_id res chain seq x y z
N ASP A 1 62.35 -21.92 21.86
CA ASP A 1 62.23 -20.48 22.17
C ASP A 1 61.40 -20.24 23.41
N THR A 2 61.62 -19.10 24.06
CA THR A 2 60.98 -18.67 25.31
C THR A 2 59.46 -18.66 25.27
N GLN A 3 58.87 -18.48 24.09
CA GLN A 3 57.41 -18.52 23.85
C GLN A 3 56.75 -19.87 24.21
N ILE A 4 57.48 -20.98 24.14
CA ILE A 4 56.92 -22.31 24.49
C ILE A 4 56.78 -22.46 26.02
N TYR A 5 57.67 -21.82 26.79
CA TYR A 5 57.61 -21.80 28.26
C TYR A 5 56.36 -21.04 28.76
N GLU A 6 55.97 -19.98 28.05
CA GLU A 6 54.79 -19.16 28.38
C GLU A 6 53.44 -19.91 28.28
N LEU A 7 53.35 -20.94 27.43
CA LEU A 7 52.17 -21.82 27.38
C LEU A 7 51.96 -22.62 28.67
N SER A 8 53.04 -22.97 29.38
CA SER A 8 52.93 -23.67 30.67
C SER A 8 52.60 -22.77 31.86
N GLU A 9 52.81 -21.45 31.74
CA GLU A 9 52.50 -20.45 32.76
C GLU A 9 51.13 -19.76 32.54
N ASN A 10 50.26 -20.28 31.66
CA ASN A 10 48.96 -19.66 31.31
C ASN A 10 49.08 -18.21 30.77
N ARG A 11 50.25 -17.81 30.23
CA ARG A 11 50.43 -16.46 29.68
C ARG A 11 49.76 -16.35 28.32
N LYS A 12 49.08 -15.21 28.11
CA LYS A 12 48.39 -14.91 26.85
C LYS A 12 49.40 -14.62 25.76
N TRP A 13 49.28 -15.34 24.65
CA TRP A 13 49.99 -15.02 23.41
C TRP A 13 49.34 -13.81 22.71
N ASP A 14 50.14 -13.07 21.96
CA ASP A 14 49.65 -12.15 20.94
C ASP A 14 48.94 -12.90 19.81
N LYS A 15 48.08 -12.19 19.07
CA LYS A 15 47.09 -12.78 18.15
C LYS A 15 47.68 -13.73 17.08
N GLN A 16 48.96 -13.57 16.72
CA GLN A 16 49.65 -14.37 15.72
C GLN A 16 51.10 -14.60 16.14
N ILE A 17 51.54 -15.86 16.25
CA ILE A 17 52.93 -16.21 16.58
C ILE A 17 53.43 -17.32 15.65
N LEU A 18 54.51 -17.02 14.91
CA LEU A 18 55.21 -17.99 14.07
C LEU A 18 56.17 -18.83 14.92
N ILE A 19 56.13 -20.16 14.79
CA ILE A 19 57.04 -21.05 15.51
C ILE A 19 57.84 -21.91 14.52
N ARG A 20 59.13 -22.07 14.80
CA ARG A 20 60.01 -22.92 14.00
C ARG A 20 59.83 -24.39 14.41
N ASN A 21 59.39 -25.25 13.49
CA ASN A 21 59.33 -26.69 13.76
C ASN A 21 60.72 -27.32 13.53
N THR A 22 61.30 -27.86 14.59
CA THR A 22 62.64 -28.46 14.59
C THR A 22 62.71 -29.86 13.97
N VAL A 23 61.57 -30.54 13.76
CA VAL A 23 61.53 -31.95 13.34
C VAL A 23 61.59 -32.13 11.81
N SER A 24 61.31 -31.09 11.02
CA SER A 24 61.25 -31.23 9.54
C SER A 24 61.69 -29.98 8.75
N SER A 25 62.54 -29.12 9.33
CA SER A 25 63.05 -27.90 8.69
C SER A 25 61.97 -26.93 8.14
N GLY A 26 60.75 -27.01 8.68
CA GLY A 26 59.61 -26.19 8.25
C GLY A 26 59.20 -25.18 9.31
N TYR A 27 58.58 -24.08 8.87
CA TYR A 27 57.87 -23.17 9.78
C TYR A 27 56.48 -23.73 10.06
N MET A 28 56.01 -23.57 11.30
CA MET A 28 54.66 -23.87 11.74
C MET A 28 54.03 -22.57 12.24
N TYR A 29 53.02 -22.09 11.53
CA TYR A 29 52.33 -20.87 11.91
C TYR A 29 51.32 -21.21 13.01
N ILE A 30 51.35 -20.50 14.16
CA ILE A 30 50.33 -20.65 15.19
C ILE A 30 49.46 -19.40 15.26
N THR A 31 48.18 -19.58 14.96
CA THR A 31 47.16 -18.52 15.01
C THR A 31 46.32 -18.68 16.28
N GLN A 32 46.11 -17.59 17.01
CA GLN A 32 45.17 -17.54 18.14
C GLN A 32 43.86 -16.89 17.68
N PHE A 33 42.73 -17.52 18.01
CA PHE A 33 41.38 -16.99 17.82
C PHE A 33 40.66 -16.83 19.16
N VAL A 34 39.75 -15.86 19.24
CA VAL A 34 38.95 -15.56 20.45
C VAL A 34 37.52 -16.03 20.21
N ASN A 35 37.14 -17.15 20.81
CA ASN A 35 35.85 -17.80 20.55
C ASN A 35 34.69 -17.16 21.31
N ASN A 36 34.99 -16.59 22.48
CA ASN A 36 34.06 -15.94 23.40
C ASN A 36 34.86 -14.97 24.30
N PRO A 37 34.21 -14.03 25.01
CA PRO A 37 34.90 -13.18 25.99
C PRO A 37 35.63 -14.02 27.04
N GLY A 38 36.95 -14.09 26.94
CA GLY A 38 37.81 -14.86 27.84
C GLY A 38 38.12 -16.31 27.43
N ASN A 39 37.69 -16.80 26.25
CA ASN A 39 38.02 -18.15 25.78
C ASN A 39 38.68 -18.13 24.39
N TYR A 40 39.69 -18.97 24.20
CA TYR A 40 40.62 -18.94 23.07
C TYR A 40 40.75 -20.31 22.39
N SER A 41 41.03 -20.31 21.08
CA SER A 41 41.48 -21.50 20.33
C SER A 41 42.79 -21.21 19.62
N TYR A 42 43.62 -22.24 19.53
CA TYR A 42 44.91 -22.18 18.84
C TYR A 42 44.89 -23.13 17.65
N PHE A 43 45.51 -22.72 16.55
CA PHE A 43 45.65 -23.53 15.35
C PHE A 43 47.09 -23.56 14.90
N ALA A 44 47.63 -24.75 14.65
CA ALA A 44 48.91 -24.95 13.98
C ALA A 44 48.66 -25.18 12.49
N ASN A 45 49.09 -24.25 11.64
CA ASN A 45 48.72 -24.18 10.23
C ASN A 45 47.19 -24.30 10.06
N ASN A 46 46.69 -25.44 9.56
CA ASN A 46 45.26 -25.70 9.37
C ASN A 46 44.64 -26.60 10.48
N GLY A 47 45.45 -27.10 11.42
CA GLY A 47 45.02 -28.04 12.47
C GLY A 47 44.71 -27.37 13.80
N MET A 48 43.58 -27.71 14.42
CA MET A 48 43.12 -27.17 15.70
C MET A 48 43.77 -27.89 16.90
N LEU A 49 44.34 -27.14 17.84
CA LEU A 49 44.86 -27.64 19.11
C LEU A 49 43.72 -27.80 20.12
N CYS A 50 43.62 -28.98 20.76
CA CYS A 50 42.48 -29.33 21.59
C CYS A 50 42.70 -29.26 23.10
N ASN A 51 43.91 -29.54 23.59
CA ASN A 51 44.16 -29.66 25.03
C ASN A 51 44.11 -28.31 25.79
N HIS A 52 43.84 -27.19 25.08
CA HIS A 52 43.60 -25.88 25.69
C HIS A 52 42.29 -25.84 26.50
N ALA A 53 41.27 -26.63 26.13
CA ALA A 53 40.01 -26.65 26.86
C ALA A 53 40.06 -27.42 28.19
N THR A 54 41.01 -28.35 28.34
CA THR A 54 41.16 -29.21 29.53
C THR A 54 42.42 -28.91 30.36
N ASN A 55 43.36 -28.10 29.84
CA ASN A 55 44.70 -27.88 30.37
C ASN A 55 45.57 -29.17 30.52
N GLU A 56 45.18 -30.26 29.86
CA GLU A 56 45.89 -31.54 29.87
C GLU A 56 47.06 -31.55 28.86
N TRP A 57 48.04 -30.68 29.06
CA TRP A 57 49.26 -30.65 28.25
C TRP A 57 50.29 -31.65 28.81
N GLY A 58 50.84 -32.50 27.94
CA GLY A 58 51.89 -33.44 28.33
C GLY A 58 53.26 -32.78 28.33
N ILE A 59 53.88 -32.62 29.50
CA ILE A 59 55.31 -32.29 29.60
C ILE A 59 56.09 -33.58 29.32
N ILE A 60 56.81 -33.65 28.20
CA ILE A 60 57.69 -34.78 27.87
C ILE A 60 59.04 -34.60 28.58
N SER A 61 59.54 -33.36 28.64
CA SER A 61 60.67 -32.94 29.46
C SER A 61 60.61 -31.43 29.69
N GLY A 62 61.46 -30.86 30.55
CA GLY A 62 61.48 -29.42 30.85
C GLY A 62 61.78 -28.47 29.67
N GLN A 63 61.97 -29.00 28.46
CA GLN A 63 62.11 -28.23 27.21
C GLN A 63 61.20 -28.75 26.08
N GLN A 64 60.38 -29.78 26.31
CA GLN A 64 59.57 -30.44 25.27
C GLN A 64 58.13 -30.64 25.72
N TYR A 65 57.20 -30.12 24.92
CA TYR A 65 55.78 -30.01 25.23
C TYR A 65 54.94 -30.69 24.13
N LEU A 66 53.95 -31.48 24.53
CA LEU A 66 53.09 -32.22 23.61
C LEU A 66 51.73 -31.54 23.42
N PHE A 67 51.46 -31.10 22.19
CA PHE A 67 50.20 -30.49 21.77
C PHE A 67 49.39 -31.47 20.93
N LYS A 68 48.19 -31.84 21.40
CA LYS A 68 47.25 -32.69 20.65
C LYS A 68 46.43 -31.87 19.67
N LEU A 69 46.42 -32.28 18.41
CA LEU A 69 45.54 -31.76 17.36
C LEU A 69 44.30 -32.65 17.23
N CYS A 70 43.11 -32.08 17.03
CA CYS A 70 41.90 -32.86 16.66
C CYS A 70 41.52 -32.74 15.19
N THR A 71 42.14 -31.84 14.43
CA THR A 71 41.90 -31.71 12.98
C THR A 71 43.22 -31.80 12.21
N PRO A 72 43.22 -32.32 10.97
CA PRO A 72 44.44 -32.48 10.19
C PRO A 72 45.17 -31.16 10.00
N ILE A 73 46.49 -31.16 10.25
CA ILE A 73 47.34 -29.96 10.20
C ILE A 73 47.46 -29.35 8.78
N GLY A 74 47.07 -30.12 7.75
CA GLY A 74 47.26 -29.82 6.35
C GLY A 74 48.32 -30.72 5.70
N HIS A 75 48.75 -30.33 4.51
CA HIS A 75 49.70 -31.08 3.68
C HIS A 75 51.15 -30.96 4.17
N ARG A 76 52.04 -31.81 3.64
CA ARG A 76 53.49 -31.58 3.75
C ARG A 76 53.83 -30.22 3.10
N PRO A 77 54.68 -29.39 3.72
CA PRO A 77 55.11 -28.14 3.11
C PRO A 77 55.89 -28.43 1.81
N TYR A 78 55.60 -27.66 0.77
CA TYR A 78 56.43 -27.63 -0.42
C TYR A 78 57.82 -27.09 -0.05
N PRO A 79 58.92 -27.74 -0.50
CA PRO A 79 60.26 -27.47 0.04
C PRO A 79 60.86 -26.13 -0.41
N GLY A 80 60.23 -25.38 -1.33
CA GLY A 80 60.70 -24.08 -1.84
C GLY A 80 59.74 -22.91 -1.57
N THR A 81 60.05 -21.74 -2.15
CA THR A 81 59.21 -20.53 -2.12
C THR A 81 58.04 -20.61 -3.11
N ALA A 82 57.07 -19.70 -2.99
CA ALA A 82 55.94 -19.58 -3.91
C ALA A 82 56.38 -19.46 -5.40
N LEU A 83 57.46 -18.72 -5.70
CA LEU A 83 57.98 -18.62 -7.07
C LEU A 83 58.51 -19.97 -7.58
N SER A 84 59.20 -20.75 -6.74
CA SER A 84 59.64 -22.09 -7.15
C SER A 84 58.47 -23.06 -7.34
N PHE A 85 57.43 -23.00 -6.48
CA PHE A 85 56.19 -23.76 -6.67
C PHE A 85 55.49 -23.42 -8.00
N ILE A 86 55.41 -22.13 -8.35
CA ILE A 86 54.83 -21.68 -9.63
C ILE A 86 55.66 -22.16 -10.82
N ARG A 87 56.98 -22.20 -10.70
CA ARG A 87 57.88 -22.62 -11.80
C ARG A 87 57.93 -24.14 -12.00
N ASP A 88 57.77 -24.91 -10.93
CA ASP A 88 57.73 -26.37 -10.93
C ASP A 88 56.61 -26.89 -11.84
N GLU A 89 56.91 -27.83 -12.74
CA GLU A 89 55.95 -28.39 -13.71
C GLU A 89 55.39 -29.75 -13.29
N ASP A 90 55.81 -30.30 -12.15
CA ASP A 90 55.40 -31.64 -11.72
C ASP A 90 53.92 -31.73 -11.33
N LYS A 91 53.32 -32.88 -11.63
CA LYS A 91 51.96 -33.24 -11.17
C LYS A 91 51.98 -33.69 -9.71
N MET A 92 51.86 -32.73 -8.80
CA MET A 92 51.85 -33.02 -7.36
C MET A 92 50.47 -33.50 -6.86
N THR A 93 50.46 -34.68 -6.23
CA THR A 93 49.26 -35.20 -5.55
C THR A 93 49.29 -34.85 -4.07
N PHE A 94 48.48 -33.86 -3.72
CA PHE A 94 48.09 -33.58 -2.33
C PHE A 94 46.74 -34.29 -2.08
N PHE A 95 46.59 -34.93 -0.92
CA PHE A 95 45.66 -36.06 -0.71
C PHE A 95 44.21 -35.79 -1.18
N GLU A 96 43.59 -36.77 -1.85
CA GLU A 96 42.22 -36.74 -2.41
C GLU A 96 41.85 -35.65 -3.42
N ARG A 97 42.72 -34.67 -3.71
CA ARG A 97 42.56 -33.73 -4.84
C ARG A 97 43.84 -33.63 -5.66
N PRO A 98 43.99 -34.38 -6.77
CA PRO A 98 45.11 -34.20 -7.67
C PRO A 98 45.07 -32.77 -8.23
N TYR A 99 46.17 -32.05 -8.05
CA TYR A 99 46.39 -30.75 -8.66
C TYR A 99 47.53 -30.85 -9.66
N ASN A 100 47.57 -29.93 -10.63
CA ASN A 100 48.49 -29.98 -11.74
C ASN A 100 49.13 -28.61 -11.95
N ASN A 101 50.42 -28.47 -11.66
CA ASN A 101 51.12 -27.20 -11.79
C ASN A 101 51.16 -26.67 -13.25
N TYR A 102 50.91 -27.52 -14.27
CA TYR A 102 50.68 -27.04 -15.64
C TYR A 102 49.50 -26.05 -15.76
N ASP A 103 48.58 -26.03 -14.80
CA ASP A 103 47.46 -25.07 -14.74
C ASP A 103 47.88 -23.65 -14.30
N LEU A 104 49.19 -23.38 -14.14
CA LEU A 104 49.76 -22.05 -13.88
C LEU A 104 50.64 -21.52 -15.03
N THR A 105 50.61 -22.12 -16.23
CA THR A 105 51.46 -21.69 -17.35
C THR A 105 51.21 -20.23 -17.76
N GLU A 106 49.95 -19.78 -17.75
CA GLU A 106 49.62 -18.37 -18.01
C GLU A 106 50.14 -17.45 -16.90
N LEU A 107 50.11 -17.89 -15.64
CA LEU A 107 50.69 -17.14 -14.52
C LEU A 107 52.23 -17.09 -14.58
N ARG A 108 52.89 -18.16 -15.03
CA ARG A 108 54.35 -18.19 -15.30
C ARG A 108 54.71 -17.13 -16.36
N ASP A 109 53.94 -17.06 -17.44
CA ASP A 109 54.13 -16.05 -18.51
C ASP A 109 53.99 -14.64 -17.93
N VAL A 110 52.89 -14.31 -17.24
CA VAL A 110 52.68 -12.98 -16.67
C VAL A 110 53.79 -12.59 -15.67
N LEU A 111 54.23 -13.51 -14.81
CA LEU A 111 55.35 -13.27 -13.90
C LEU A 111 56.71 -13.10 -14.60
N SER A 112 56.90 -13.71 -15.78
CA SER A 112 58.11 -13.49 -16.58
C SER A 112 58.23 -12.06 -17.11
N ARG A 113 57.09 -11.37 -17.30
CA ARG A 113 57.01 -9.96 -17.73
C ARG A 113 57.30 -8.95 -16.62
N VAL A 114 57.26 -9.37 -15.35
CA VAL A 114 57.57 -8.54 -14.15
C VAL A 114 58.54 -9.26 -13.20
N PRO A 115 59.80 -9.50 -13.64
CA PRO A 115 60.75 -10.32 -12.90
C PRO A 115 61.17 -9.71 -11.55
N ASP A 116 61.07 -8.39 -11.41
CA ASP A 116 61.29 -7.63 -10.19
C ASP A 116 60.31 -8.01 -9.08
N VAL A 117 59.00 -7.94 -9.36
CA VAL A 117 57.93 -8.34 -8.42
C VAL A 117 57.96 -9.84 -8.18
N ALA A 118 58.17 -10.64 -9.23
CA ALA A 118 58.25 -12.09 -9.12
C ALA A 118 59.36 -12.53 -8.14
N LEU A 119 60.56 -11.96 -8.23
CA LEU A 119 61.67 -12.30 -7.34
C LEU A 119 61.50 -11.71 -5.94
N ALA A 120 61.12 -10.43 -5.83
CA ALA A 120 61.06 -9.74 -4.54
C ALA A 120 59.92 -10.24 -3.63
N ILE A 121 58.78 -10.62 -4.20
CA ILE A 121 57.57 -11.01 -3.45
C ILE A 121 57.38 -12.52 -3.42
N PHE A 122 57.36 -13.18 -4.59
CA PHE A 122 57.11 -14.63 -4.66
C PHE A 122 58.37 -15.46 -4.39
N GLY A 123 59.55 -14.93 -4.74
CA GLY A 123 60.84 -15.62 -4.65
C GLY A 123 61.65 -15.35 -3.37
N SER A 124 61.26 -14.35 -2.56
CA SER A 124 62.02 -13.96 -1.37
C SER A 124 61.93 -14.99 -0.24
N SER A 125 62.98 -15.04 0.58
CA SER A 125 63.02 -15.92 1.75
C SER A 125 62.15 -15.39 2.90
N ALA A 126 61.74 -16.29 3.79
CA ALA A 126 61.01 -16.03 5.04
C ALA A 126 61.49 -14.82 5.88
N TRP A 127 62.77 -14.43 5.77
CA TRP A 127 63.34 -13.27 6.46
C TRP A 127 62.74 -11.92 6.01
N ASN A 128 62.16 -11.84 4.82
CA ASN A 128 61.47 -10.65 4.31
C ASN A 128 59.98 -10.60 4.73
N GLY A 129 59.55 -11.55 5.56
CA GLY A 129 58.15 -11.72 5.96
C GLY A 129 57.47 -12.89 5.26
N PHE A 130 56.29 -13.25 5.77
CA PHE A 130 55.46 -14.33 5.23
C PHE A 130 54.19 -13.79 4.60
N HIS A 131 53.77 -14.39 3.49
CA HIS A 131 52.63 -13.92 2.70
C HIS A 131 51.60 -15.02 2.43
N THR A 132 50.43 -14.61 1.95
CA THR A 132 49.45 -15.51 1.34
C THR A 132 49.30 -15.17 -0.13
N PHE A 133 49.49 -16.16 -0.97
CA PHE A 133 49.51 -16.04 -2.42
C PHE A 133 48.25 -16.69 -3.01
N PHE A 134 47.45 -15.91 -3.72
CA PHE A 134 46.27 -16.38 -4.44
C PHE A 134 46.63 -16.55 -5.93
N LEU A 135 46.83 -17.78 -6.39
CA LEU A 135 47.36 -18.06 -7.73
C LEU A 135 46.23 -18.38 -8.71
N PRO A 136 45.96 -17.53 -9.72
CA PRO A 136 44.95 -17.83 -10.72
C PRO A 136 45.37 -19.01 -11.62
N ALA A 137 44.47 -19.95 -11.81
CA ALA A 137 44.59 -21.05 -12.77
C ALA A 137 44.46 -20.54 -14.23
N ASN A 138 44.92 -21.30 -15.23
CA ASN A 138 44.83 -20.94 -16.65
C ASN A 138 43.39 -20.61 -17.08
N ALA A 139 42.40 -21.33 -16.51
CA ALA A 139 40.98 -21.07 -16.72
C ALA A 139 40.53 -19.64 -16.34
N ALA A 140 41.19 -19.00 -15.39
CA ALA A 140 40.93 -17.62 -14.99
C ALA A 140 41.37 -16.62 -16.08
N PHE A 141 42.48 -16.88 -16.77
CA PHE A 141 43.03 -16.00 -17.79
C PHE A 141 42.16 -15.95 -19.06
N PHE A 142 41.45 -17.02 -19.41
CA PHE A 142 40.50 -17.00 -20.52
C PHE A 142 39.31 -16.06 -20.31
N LYS A 143 39.01 -15.68 -19.05
CA LYS A 143 37.96 -14.70 -18.72
C LYS A 143 38.40 -13.25 -18.98
N VAL A 144 39.69 -13.01 -19.25
CA VAL A 144 40.25 -11.67 -19.46
C VAL A 144 40.51 -11.42 -20.94
N ALA A 145 39.58 -10.68 -21.57
CA ALA A 145 39.64 -10.37 -23.00
C ALA A 145 40.87 -9.53 -23.41
N ASP A 146 41.33 -8.61 -22.55
CA ASP A 146 42.54 -7.80 -22.77
C ASP A 146 43.67 -8.20 -21.81
N ARG A 147 44.62 -8.98 -22.32
CA ARG A 147 45.80 -9.47 -21.57
C ARG A 147 46.78 -8.34 -21.18
N ASN A 148 46.66 -7.14 -21.73
CA ASN A 148 47.50 -6.00 -21.35
C ASN A 148 47.12 -5.40 -19.99
N ARG A 149 45.89 -5.67 -19.51
CA ARG A 149 45.44 -5.31 -18.15
C ARG A 149 46.15 -6.10 -17.05
N LEU A 150 46.81 -7.22 -17.39
CA LEU A 150 47.56 -8.06 -16.46
C LEU A 150 48.96 -7.48 -16.21
N ASP A 151 48.98 -6.40 -15.42
CA ASP A 151 50.18 -5.65 -15.03
C ASP A 151 50.72 -6.06 -13.65
N ARG A 152 51.77 -5.36 -13.19
CA ARG A 152 52.36 -5.54 -11.85
C ARG A 152 51.36 -5.30 -10.71
N GLU A 153 50.41 -4.38 -10.90
CA GLU A 153 49.51 -3.91 -9.83
C GLU A 153 48.44 -4.97 -9.56
N VAL A 154 47.95 -5.62 -10.62
CA VAL A 154 47.07 -6.79 -10.53
C VAL A 154 47.78 -7.95 -9.84
N LEU A 155 49.05 -8.24 -10.16
CA LEU A 155 49.79 -9.29 -9.44
C LEU A 155 49.98 -8.97 -7.94
N LEU A 156 50.25 -7.72 -7.58
CA LEU A 156 50.34 -7.29 -6.18
C LEU A 156 48.98 -7.26 -5.46
N ALA A 157 47.85 -7.31 -6.20
CA ALA A 157 46.51 -7.54 -5.63
C ALA A 157 46.29 -9.01 -5.20
N HIS A 158 47.05 -9.97 -5.75
CA HIS A 158 46.94 -11.40 -5.46
C HIS A 158 47.78 -11.85 -4.25
N VAL A 159 48.45 -10.93 -3.55
CA VAL A 159 49.33 -11.25 -2.40
C VAL A 159 48.95 -10.38 -1.20
N THR A 160 48.80 -10.99 -0.03
CA THR A 160 48.54 -10.27 1.24
C THR A 160 49.77 -9.52 1.73
N GLY A 161 49.55 -8.48 2.54
CA GLY A 161 50.63 -7.75 3.23
C GLY A 161 51.56 -8.63 4.08
N ILE A 162 52.65 -8.05 4.55
CA ILE A 162 53.70 -8.73 5.33
C ILE A 162 53.13 -9.39 6.59
N ASN A 163 53.52 -10.65 6.82
CA ASN A 163 53.17 -11.53 7.95
C ASN A 163 51.71 -12.01 8.04
N TRP A 164 50.90 -11.77 7.01
CA TRP A 164 49.52 -12.26 6.93
C TRP A 164 49.45 -13.63 6.22
N VAL A 165 49.63 -14.71 7.00
CA VAL A 165 49.50 -16.12 6.55
C VAL A 165 48.12 -16.65 6.87
N LEU A 166 47.34 -16.98 5.83
CA LEU A 166 45.91 -17.29 5.96
C LEU A 166 45.66 -18.77 5.64
N PHE A 167 45.43 -19.60 6.66
CA PHE A 167 44.92 -20.98 6.49
C PHE A 167 43.40 -20.98 6.55
N THR A 168 42.73 -21.86 5.80
CA THR A 168 41.27 -21.81 5.67
C THR A 168 40.52 -22.26 6.92
N TYR A 169 40.95 -23.32 7.59
CA TYR A 169 40.20 -23.92 8.69
C TYR A 169 40.15 -23.07 9.98
N PRO A 170 41.24 -22.39 10.41
CA PRO A 170 41.18 -21.48 11.56
C PRO A 170 40.16 -20.35 11.37
N TRP A 171 39.94 -19.92 10.12
CA TRP A 171 39.04 -18.82 9.77
C TRP A 171 37.58 -19.26 9.64
N LEU A 172 37.36 -20.48 9.15
CA LEU A 172 36.05 -21.13 9.18
C LEU A 172 35.50 -21.28 10.61
N TYR A 173 36.38 -21.29 11.62
CA TYR A 173 36.00 -21.43 13.03
C TYR A 173 35.38 -20.16 13.62
N ASP A 174 35.89 -18.97 13.29
CA ASP A 174 35.36 -17.67 13.75
C ASP A 174 34.00 -17.33 13.10
N ARG A 175 33.69 -17.96 11.95
CA ARG A 175 32.48 -17.72 11.14
C ARG A 175 32.29 -16.25 10.70
N GLY A 176 33.33 -15.44 10.80
CA GLY A 176 33.32 -14.00 10.54
C GLY A 176 33.80 -13.62 9.14
N ILE A 177 33.57 -12.35 8.80
CA ILE A 177 34.15 -11.69 7.63
C ILE A 177 35.42 -10.96 8.11
N HIS A 178 36.56 -11.29 7.51
CA HIS A 178 37.84 -10.68 7.83
C HIS A 178 38.41 -9.95 6.61
N TYR A 179 39.06 -8.81 6.85
CA TYR A 179 39.59 -7.91 5.83
C TYR A 179 41.11 -7.79 5.97
N TYR A 180 41.84 -7.98 4.88
CA TYR A 180 43.30 -7.89 4.85
C TYR A 180 43.76 -6.99 3.69
N PRO A 181 44.75 -6.12 3.92
CA PRO A 181 45.35 -5.36 2.82
C PRO A 181 46.20 -6.29 1.96
N SER A 182 46.11 -6.11 0.64
CA SER A 182 47.11 -6.66 -0.29
C SER A 182 48.41 -5.83 -0.22
N ILE A 183 49.54 -6.40 -0.66
CA ILE A 183 50.83 -5.69 -0.71
C ILE A 183 50.71 -4.34 -1.44
N ARG A 184 49.91 -4.29 -2.51
CA ARG A 184 49.73 -3.08 -3.32
C ARG A 184 49.13 -1.90 -2.55
N PHE A 185 48.38 -2.16 -1.48
CA PHE A 185 47.62 -1.18 -0.73
C PHE A 185 48.12 -1.02 0.72
N SER A 186 49.06 -1.87 1.17
CA SER A 186 49.60 -1.83 2.54
C SER A 186 50.66 -0.75 2.78
N ALA A 187 51.05 0.04 1.78
CA ALA A 187 52.32 0.78 1.78
C ALA A 187 52.23 2.32 1.93
N ASN A 188 51.05 2.94 1.91
CA ASN A 188 50.92 4.40 2.08
C ASN A 188 49.63 4.79 2.83
N ILE A 189 49.80 5.55 3.91
CA ILE A 189 48.74 6.09 4.75
C ILE A 189 48.24 7.41 4.14
N ILE A 190 47.15 7.33 3.35
CA ILE A 190 46.19 8.42 3.15
C ILE A 190 44.81 7.73 3.18
N GLU A 191 44.12 7.81 4.31
CA GLU A 191 43.16 6.78 4.75
C GLU A 191 41.77 6.83 4.08
N ASP A 192 41.44 7.88 3.31
CA ASP A 192 40.02 8.22 3.06
C ASP A 192 39.38 7.71 1.75
N ASN A 193 40.13 7.27 0.72
CA ASN A 193 39.55 7.01 -0.61
C ASN A 193 39.76 5.60 -1.21
N TYR A 194 40.76 4.80 -0.81
CA TYR A 194 41.11 3.57 -1.54
C TYR A 194 41.59 2.38 -0.67
N ASP A 195 40.62 1.60 -0.18
CA ASP A 195 40.89 0.24 0.31
C ASP A 195 40.68 -0.81 -0.80
N LEU A 196 41.73 -1.59 -1.12
CA LEU A 196 41.54 -2.94 -1.67
C LEU A 196 41.50 -3.95 -0.53
N LYS A 197 40.31 -4.47 -0.24
CA LYS A 197 40.12 -5.46 0.82
C LYS A 197 40.15 -6.86 0.24
N LEU A 198 41.11 -7.68 0.67
CA LEU A 198 41.10 -9.13 0.46
C LEU A 198 40.26 -9.75 1.58
N CYS A 199 39.14 -10.36 1.21
CA CYS A 199 38.22 -11.03 2.12
C CYS A 199 38.05 -12.49 1.71
N MET A 200 38.23 -13.44 2.64
CA MET A 200 37.89 -14.83 2.38
C MET A 200 36.50 -15.13 2.92
N ARG A 201 35.59 -15.59 2.06
CA ARG A 201 34.20 -15.90 2.42
C ARG A 201 33.87 -17.35 2.09
N ASN A 202 33.06 -17.95 2.95
CA ASN A 202 32.59 -19.33 2.81
C ASN A 202 31.11 -19.31 2.41
N ILE A 203 30.76 -20.00 1.32
CA ILE A 203 29.38 -20.17 0.88
C ILE A 203 29.08 -21.67 0.84
N THR A 204 28.16 -22.10 1.70
CA THR A 204 27.62 -23.46 1.69
C THR A 204 26.65 -23.62 0.53
N ASP A 205 26.87 -24.64 -0.31
CA ASP A 205 25.79 -25.25 -1.06
C ASP A 205 24.94 -26.08 -0.09
N ARG A 206 23.71 -25.60 0.19
CA ARG A 206 22.76 -26.26 1.11
C ARG A 206 22.28 -27.62 0.59
N ARG A 207 22.36 -27.88 -0.72
CA ARG A 207 21.86 -29.11 -1.36
C ARG A 207 22.90 -30.22 -1.35
N THR A 208 24.19 -29.91 -1.54
CA THR A 208 25.27 -30.91 -1.49
C THR A 208 26.02 -30.94 -0.15
N GLY A 209 25.78 -29.97 0.74
CA GLY A 209 26.54 -29.80 1.98
C GLY A 209 28.01 -29.43 1.74
N ARG A 210 28.40 -29.11 0.50
CA ARG A 210 29.75 -28.70 0.14
C ARG A 210 29.94 -27.22 0.46
N TRP A 211 31.13 -26.88 0.91
CA TRP A 211 31.51 -25.54 1.32
C TRP A 211 32.51 -25.02 0.30
N ASP A 212 32.12 -23.99 -0.44
CA ASP A 212 33.01 -23.32 -1.38
C ASP A 212 33.61 -22.10 -0.68
N LEU A 213 34.95 -22.05 -0.65
CA LEU A 213 35.67 -20.87 -0.21
C LEU A 213 35.96 -19.97 -1.41
N TYR A 214 35.79 -18.68 -1.19
CA TYR A 214 36.11 -17.62 -2.13
C TYR A 214 37.13 -16.69 -1.49
N VAL A 215 38.06 -16.18 -2.28
CA VAL A 215 38.76 -14.92 -1.99
C VAL A 215 38.09 -13.83 -2.82
N VAL A 216 37.85 -12.69 -2.19
CA VAL A 216 37.14 -11.55 -2.72
C VAL A 216 38.07 -10.36 -2.69
N SER A 217 38.21 -9.70 -3.83
CA SER A 217 39.02 -8.49 -4.02
C SER A 217 38.06 -7.32 -4.21
N GLU A 218 37.86 -6.53 -3.16
CA GLU A 218 36.85 -5.47 -3.11
C GLU A 218 37.47 -4.07 -3.18
N VAL A 219 36.95 -3.26 -4.09
CA VAL A 219 37.41 -1.91 -4.48
C VAL A 219 36.30 -0.90 -4.20
N HIS A 220 36.58 0.10 -3.35
CA HIS A 220 35.56 1.04 -2.83
C HIS A 220 35.29 2.22 -3.76
N GLU A 221 36.33 2.77 -4.38
CA GLU A 221 36.28 3.81 -5.43
C GLU A 221 37.05 3.36 -6.67
N ARG A 222 36.77 3.94 -7.84
CA ARG A 222 37.40 3.54 -9.12
C ARG A 222 38.84 4.05 -9.22
N TYR A 223 39.84 3.17 -9.14
CA TYR A 223 41.26 3.52 -9.28
C TYR A 223 41.87 2.98 -10.57
N GLY A 224 42.21 3.86 -11.51
CA GLY A 224 42.87 3.47 -12.77
C GLY A 224 42.08 2.41 -13.53
N GLN A 225 42.64 1.19 -13.61
CA GLN A 225 42.00 0.04 -14.26
C GLN A 225 41.14 -0.86 -13.32
N PHE A 226 41.17 -0.61 -12.01
CA PHE A 226 40.33 -1.28 -11.02
C PHE A 226 38.96 -0.59 -10.94
N ARG A 227 37.89 -1.34 -11.22
CA ARG A 227 36.52 -0.86 -11.10
C ARG A 227 36.04 -1.01 -9.65
N ARG A 228 35.18 -0.09 -9.20
CA ARG A 228 34.37 -0.23 -8.00
C ARG A 228 33.61 -1.57 -7.97
N GLY A 229 33.48 -2.14 -6.77
CA GLY A 229 32.84 -3.41 -6.51
C GLY A 229 33.85 -4.52 -6.18
N ALA A 230 33.41 -5.76 -6.24
CA ALA A 230 34.14 -6.93 -5.76
C ALA A 230 34.31 -7.98 -6.87
N VAL A 231 35.53 -8.48 -7.02
CA VAL A 231 35.83 -9.66 -7.84
C VAL A 231 35.95 -10.87 -6.94
N TRP A 232 35.05 -11.83 -7.11
CA TRP A 232 35.03 -13.09 -6.36
C TRP A 232 35.79 -14.17 -7.16
N ALA A 233 36.69 -14.88 -6.50
CA ALA A 233 37.43 -16.01 -7.05
C ALA A 233 37.33 -17.21 -6.10
N LYS A 234 36.82 -18.34 -6.60
CA LYS A 234 36.70 -19.58 -5.83
C LYS A 234 38.08 -20.19 -5.62
N ILE A 235 38.40 -20.57 -4.39
CA ILE A 235 39.60 -21.33 -4.05
C ILE A 235 39.37 -22.80 -4.44
N VAL A 236 40.01 -23.21 -5.53
CA VAL A 236 39.96 -24.58 -6.07
C VAL A 236 40.82 -25.52 -5.22
N VAL A 237 42.01 -25.06 -4.82
CA VAL A 237 42.98 -25.81 -4.01
C VAL A 237 43.51 -24.94 -2.87
N PRO A 238 43.10 -25.20 -1.61
CA PRO A 238 43.54 -24.43 -0.45
C PRO A 238 44.76 -25.02 0.26
N ASN A 239 45.43 -24.18 1.08
CA ASN A 239 46.40 -24.58 2.11
C ASN A 239 47.64 -25.35 1.60
N ILE A 240 48.30 -24.84 0.55
CA ILE A 240 49.60 -25.37 0.10
C ILE A 240 50.71 -24.59 0.84
N PRO A 241 51.42 -25.16 1.82
CA PRO A 241 52.44 -24.41 2.56
C PRO A 241 53.72 -24.29 1.74
N VAL A 242 54.36 -23.12 1.75
CA VAL A 242 55.64 -22.83 1.06
C VAL A 242 56.61 -22.16 2.03
N GLN A 243 57.91 -22.11 1.71
CA GLN A 243 58.94 -21.55 2.61
C GLN A 243 58.65 -20.11 3.08
N ASN A 244 58.01 -19.30 2.24
CA ASN A 244 57.69 -17.89 2.49
C ASN A 244 56.18 -17.62 2.73
N GLY A 245 55.41 -18.65 3.10
CA GLY A 245 53.99 -18.48 3.46
C GLY A 245 53.07 -19.61 3.02
N VAL A 246 51.90 -19.26 2.47
CA VAL A 246 50.90 -20.23 2.01
C VAL A 246 50.31 -19.84 0.65
N VAL A 247 50.05 -20.85 -0.17
CA VAL A 247 49.47 -20.74 -1.52
C VAL A 247 48.04 -21.28 -1.52
N HIS A 248 47.15 -20.57 -2.19
CA HIS A 248 45.80 -21.01 -2.56
C HIS A 248 45.59 -20.79 -4.05
N ILE A 249 44.96 -21.74 -4.74
CA ILE A 249 44.77 -21.68 -6.19
C ILE A 249 43.32 -21.29 -6.49
N ILE A 250 43.13 -20.33 -7.39
CA ILE A 250 41.84 -19.63 -7.60
C ILE A 250 41.36 -19.69 -9.06
N ASP A 251 40.05 -19.61 -9.27
CA ASP A 251 39.41 -19.75 -10.59
C ASP A 251 39.13 -18.42 -11.33
N ASN A 252 39.52 -17.28 -10.76
CA ASN A 252 39.26 -15.95 -11.30
C ASN A 252 40.40 -14.98 -10.97
N ILE A 253 40.56 -13.89 -11.73
CA ILE A 253 41.67 -12.93 -11.54
C ILE A 253 41.20 -11.75 -10.70
N LEU A 254 41.79 -11.58 -9.52
CA LEU A 254 41.42 -10.56 -8.55
C LEU A 254 41.66 -9.14 -9.10
N GLY A 255 40.71 -8.24 -8.81
CA GLY A 255 40.75 -6.82 -9.19
C GLY A 255 40.38 -6.49 -10.64
N ILE A 256 40.43 -7.45 -11.57
CA ILE A 256 40.01 -7.24 -12.96
C ILE A 256 38.52 -7.56 -13.14
N VAL A 257 37.78 -6.62 -13.72
CA VAL A 257 36.39 -6.79 -14.14
C VAL A 257 36.34 -6.85 -15.67
N THR A 258 35.78 -7.94 -16.22
CA THR A 258 35.70 -8.22 -17.67
C THR A 258 34.32 -8.64 -18.16
N ASN A 259 33.55 -9.39 -17.38
CA ASN A 259 32.22 -9.85 -17.76
C ASN A 259 31.14 -8.74 -17.65
N THR A 260 30.15 -8.74 -18.54
CA THR A 260 28.88 -8.01 -18.34
C THR A 260 27.97 -8.72 -17.34
N ILE A 261 26.91 -8.05 -16.88
CA ILE A 261 25.89 -8.68 -16.01
C ILE A 261 25.27 -9.90 -16.69
N ASP A 262 24.96 -9.81 -17.99
CA ASP A 262 24.38 -10.93 -18.75
C ASP A 262 25.33 -12.15 -18.76
N GLN A 263 26.63 -11.93 -19.00
CA GLN A 263 27.66 -12.97 -18.95
C GLN A 263 27.85 -13.56 -17.55
N LEU A 264 27.92 -12.71 -16.50
CA LEU A 264 28.04 -13.19 -15.11
C LEU A 264 26.87 -14.07 -14.68
N VAL A 265 25.66 -13.75 -15.14
CA VAL A 265 24.47 -14.57 -14.87
C VAL A 265 24.48 -15.85 -15.70
N MET A 266 24.93 -15.80 -16.97
CA MET A 266 25.04 -16.98 -17.85
C MET A 266 26.09 -18.00 -17.40
N ASP A 267 27.28 -17.54 -17.02
CA ASP A 267 28.39 -18.40 -16.57
C ASP A 267 28.11 -19.03 -15.19
N ASN A 268 27.14 -18.50 -14.44
CA ASN A 268 26.79 -18.98 -13.11
C ASN A 268 25.76 -20.11 -13.15
N HIS A 269 26.23 -21.35 -12.93
CA HIS A 269 25.40 -22.55 -12.81
C HIS A 269 24.27 -22.46 -11.77
N ARG A 270 24.36 -21.54 -10.79
CA ARG A 270 23.29 -21.28 -9.80
C ARG A 270 22.22 -20.30 -10.29
N CYS A 271 22.30 -19.79 -11.52
CA CYS A 271 21.34 -18.84 -12.10
C CYS A 271 20.58 -19.40 -13.32
N THR A 272 20.68 -20.70 -13.60
CA THR A 272 20.04 -21.32 -14.78
C THR A 272 18.52 -21.12 -14.84
N THR A 273 17.82 -21.13 -13.71
CA THR A 273 16.38 -20.84 -13.65
C THR A 273 16.07 -19.36 -13.93
N LEU A 274 16.91 -18.44 -13.45
CA LEU A 274 16.80 -17.01 -13.73
C LEU A 274 17.01 -16.72 -15.23
N ILE A 275 18.00 -17.36 -15.87
CA ILE A 275 18.23 -17.25 -17.32
C ILE A 275 17.00 -17.73 -18.10
N ARG A 276 16.39 -18.85 -17.70
CA ARG A 276 15.15 -19.37 -18.32
C ARG A 276 14.06 -18.30 -18.30
N TYR A 277 13.86 -17.63 -17.17
CA TYR A 277 12.82 -16.60 -17.01
C TYR A 277 13.11 -15.33 -17.82
N ILE A 278 14.36 -14.82 -17.77
CA ILE A 278 14.81 -13.68 -18.58
C ILE A 278 14.60 -13.98 -20.07
N SER A 279 14.89 -15.21 -20.50
CA SER A 279 14.73 -15.64 -21.89
C SER A 279 13.27 -15.72 -22.35
N MET A 280 12.31 -15.90 -21.44
CA MET A 280 10.88 -15.90 -21.77
C MET A 280 10.30 -14.50 -22.02
N ILE A 281 10.76 -13.49 -21.27
CA ILE A 281 10.40 -12.07 -21.48
C ILE A 281 11.17 -11.46 -22.66
N GLY A 282 12.36 -11.98 -22.95
CA GLY A 282 13.15 -11.57 -24.10
C GLY A 282 13.89 -10.25 -23.90
N GLN A 283 13.92 -9.43 -24.94
CA GLN A 283 14.94 -8.38 -25.07
C GLN A 283 14.73 -7.17 -24.14
N ILE A 284 13.50 -6.93 -23.66
CA ILE A 284 13.15 -5.79 -22.79
C ILE A 284 14.04 -5.73 -21.54
N VAL A 285 14.22 -6.87 -20.87
CA VAL A 285 15.04 -6.97 -19.66
C VAL A 285 16.52 -7.10 -20.00
N ARG A 286 16.88 -7.91 -21.00
CA ARG A 286 18.28 -8.13 -21.42
C ARG A 286 18.99 -6.86 -21.87
N ASN A 287 18.27 -5.88 -22.40
CA ASN A 287 18.87 -4.59 -22.79
C ASN A 287 19.59 -3.89 -21.64
N TYR A 288 19.10 -3.99 -20.40
CA TYR A 288 19.76 -3.45 -19.21
C TYR A 288 21.02 -4.22 -18.80
N PHE A 289 21.13 -5.51 -19.18
CA PHE A 289 22.27 -6.37 -18.84
C PHE A 289 23.37 -6.38 -19.91
N SER A 290 23.10 -5.78 -21.07
CA SER A 290 24.08 -5.52 -22.14
C SER A 290 25.05 -4.38 -21.79
N ALA A 291 26.19 -4.32 -22.48
CA ALA A 291 27.17 -3.23 -22.32
C ALA A 291 26.62 -1.84 -22.73
N THR A 292 25.53 -1.77 -23.49
CA THR A 292 24.88 -0.52 -23.92
C THR A 292 23.71 -0.10 -23.01
N GLY A 293 23.34 -0.91 -22.01
CA GLY A 293 22.18 -0.71 -21.14
C GLY A 293 22.30 0.38 -20.06
N GLY A 294 23.44 1.08 -20.00
CA GLY A 294 23.78 1.98 -18.88
C GLY A 294 24.28 1.23 -17.64
N MET A 295 24.53 1.95 -16.56
CA MET A 295 24.97 1.36 -15.29
C MET A 295 23.78 0.93 -14.45
N VAL A 296 23.74 -0.33 -14.00
CA VAL A 296 22.65 -0.85 -13.16
C VAL A 296 23.16 -1.62 -11.94
N THR A 297 22.38 -1.66 -10.87
CA THR A 297 22.55 -2.68 -9.83
C THR A 297 21.48 -3.74 -10.00
N PHE A 298 21.89 -5.00 -10.13
CA PHE A 298 20.99 -6.13 -10.33
C PHE A 298 21.01 -7.07 -9.12
N PHE A 299 19.83 -7.36 -8.58
CA PHE A 299 19.66 -8.35 -7.52
C PHE A 299 19.30 -9.71 -8.14
N ALA A 300 20.27 -10.61 -8.26
CA ALA A 300 20.13 -11.86 -9.01
C ALA A 300 19.74 -13.04 -8.08
N PRO A 301 18.50 -13.55 -8.13
CA PRO A 301 18.13 -14.75 -7.36
C PRO A 301 18.82 -16.01 -7.90
N TYR A 302 19.33 -16.85 -6.99
CA TYR A 302 19.80 -18.20 -7.35
C TYR A 302 18.66 -19.20 -7.58
N ASN A 303 18.97 -20.35 -8.16
CA ASN A 303 18.05 -21.46 -8.38
C ASN A 303 17.28 -21.86 -7.11
N GLU A 304 17.95 -21.92 -5.95
CA GLU A 304 17.31 -22.28 -4.68
C GLU A 304 16.30 -21.20 -4.19
N ALA A 305 16.32 -20.00 -4.77
CA ALA A 305 15.29 -18.98 -4.55
C ALA A 305 13.99 -19.34 -5.28
N PHE A 306 14.09 -19.92 -6.47
CA PHE A 306 12.94 -20.37 -7.26
C PHE A 306 12.38 -21.69 -6.73
N GLU A 307 13.24 -22.62 -6.29
CA GLU A 307 12.83 -23.88 -5.62
C GLU A 307 12.01 -23.66 -4.34
N ARG A 308 12.02 -22.45 -3.77
CA ARG A 308 11.21 -22.07 -2.60
C ARG A 308 9.80 -21.58 -2.98
N ILE A 309 9.55 -21.28 -4.25
CA ILE A 309 8.25 -20.80 -4.71
C ILE A 309 7.29 -21.99 -4.82
N PRO A 310 6.08 -21.93 -4.23
CA PRO A 310 5.08 -22.97 -4.42
C PRO A 310 4.71 -23.18 -5.89
N GLU A 311 4.58 -24.43 -6.33
CA GLU A 311 4.49 -24.78 -7.75
C GLU A 311 3.35 -24.07 -8.49
N TYR A 312 2.18 -23.89 -7.86
CA TYR A 312 1.04 -23.18 -8.46
C TYR A 312 1.32 -21.68 -8.68
N ILE A 313 2.14 -21.06 -7.82
CA ILE A 313 2.61 -19.67 -8.00
C ILE A 313 3.61 -19.63 -9.15
N GLU A 314 4.53 -20.60 -9.25
CA GLU A 314 5.47 -20.69 -10.38
C GLU A 314 4.72 -20.84 -11.71
N ARG A 315 3.74 -21.76 -11.78
CA ARG A 315 2.89 -21.95 -12.97
C ARG A 315 2.13 -20.67 -13.35
N ARG A 316 1.60 -19.92 -12.38
CA ARG A 316 0.94 -18.62 -12.63
C ARG A 316 1.94 -17.59 -13.16
N LEU A 317 3.13 -17.48 -12.56
CA LEU A 317 4.19 -16.57 -12.96
C LEU A 317 4.70 -16.84 -14.39
N LEU A 318 4.78 -18.11 -14.78
CA LEU A 318 5.18 -18.52 -16.12
C LEU A 318 4.08 -18.30 -17.17
N ARG A 319 2.80 -18.30 -16.78
CA ARG A 319 1.64 -18.01 -17.65
C ARG A 319 1.43 -16.50 -17.84
N ASP A 320 1.59 -15.71 -16.79
CA ASP A 320 1.42 -14.25 -16.81
C ASP A 320 2.74 -13.52 -17.11
N ARG A 321 2.97 -13.25 -18.40
CA ARG A 321 4.15 -12.49 -18.86
C ARG A 321 4.23 -11.07 -18.29
N ILE A 322 3.09 -10.41 -18.05
CA ILE A 322 3.06 -9.03 -17.55
C ILE A 322 3.53 -9.01 -16.10
N TRP A 323 3.07 -9.98 -15.30
CA TRP A 323 3.53 -10.13 -13.92
C TRP A 323 5.01 -10.52 -13.85
N LEU A 324 5.47 -11.49 -14.66
CA LEU A 324 6.88 -11.88 -14.73
C LEU A 324 7.80 -10.71 -15.15
N GLU A 325 7.39 -9.89 -16.12
CA GLU A 325 8.16 -8.69 -16.51
C GLU A 325 8.28 -7.69 -15.35
N LYS A 326 7.18 -7.42 -14.63
CA LYS A 326 7.18 -6.55 -13.44
C LYS A 326 8.10 -7.09 -12.35
N ILE A 327 8.05 -8.39 -12.07
CA ILE A 327 8.95 -9.05 -11.12
C ILE A 327 10.41 -8.92 -11.54
N LEU A 328 10.76 -9.14 -12.82
CA LEU A 328 12.15 -8.96 -13.28
C LEU A 328 12.61 -7.50 -13.17
N LYS A 329 11.75 -6.52 -13.49
CA LYS A 329 12.05 -5.07 -13.35
C LYS A 329 12.26 -4.64 -11.88
N LEU A 330 11.56 -5.25 -10.92
CA LEU A 330 11.76 -5.03 -9.48
C LEU A 330 13.17 -5.43 -8.99
N HIS A 331 13.88 -6.31 -9.70
CA HIS A 331 15.24 -6.72 -9.33
C HIS A 331 16.33 -5.77 -9.88
N ILE A 332 15.97 -4.74 -10.66
CA ILE A 332 16.91 -3.86 -11.36
C ILE A 332 16.79 -2.43 -10.82
N VAL A 333 17.91 -1.88 -10.38
CA VAL A 333 18.05 -0.47 -9.98
C VAL A 333 18.81 0.27 -11.08
N PRO A 334 18.16 1.22 -11.80
CA PRO A 334 18.79 1.92 -12.91
C PRO A 334 19.71 3.05 -12.44
N ASN A 335 20.75 3.34 -13.24
CA ASN A 335 21.65 4.48 -13.10
C ASN A 335 22.38 4.59 -11.75
N LYS A 336 22.58 3.47 -11.03
CA LYS A 336 23.31 3.45 -9.76
C LYS A 336 24.09 2.14 -9.57
N GLU A 337 25.33 2.25 -9.11
CA GLU A 337 26.20 1.15 -8.66
C GLU A 337 26.21 1.12 -7.12
N LEU A 338 25.21 0.48 -6.52
CA LEU A 338 25.04 0.40 -5.06
C LEU A 338 25.95 -0.71 -4.50
N THR A 339 26.95 -0.32 -3.70
CA THR A 339 27.81 -1.27 -2.96
C THR A 339 27.28 -1.52 -1.54
N SER A 340 27.62 -2.65 -0.92
CA SER A 340 27.19 -3.00 0.43
C SER A 340 27.70 -2.04 1.51
N ASN A 341 28.83 -1.35 1.29
CA ASN A 341 29.30 -0.29 2.16
C ASN A 341 28.44 0.99 2.08
N GLU A 342 27.72 1.21 0.98
CA GLU A 342 26.66 2.24 0.92
C GLU A 342 25.35 1.76 1.54
N ILE A 343 25.15 0.44 1.69
CA ILE A 343 23.91 -0.13 2.22
C ILE A 343 23.84 0.08 3.73
N THR A 344 23.01 1.02 4.14
CA THR A 344 22.65 1.25 5.54
C THR A 344 21.19 0.84 5.77
N ASN A 345 20.75 0.80 7.02
CA ASN A 345 19.31 0.68 7.35
C ASN A 345 18.48 1.88 6.82
N GLU A 346 19.16 2.92 6.32
CA GLU A 346 18.60 4.10 5.66
C GLU A 346 18.96 4.17 4.17
N THR A 347 19.23 3.06 3.48
CA THR A 347 19.18 3.06 2.01
C THR A 347 17.81 2.65 1.49
N VAL A 348 17.38 3.40 0.48
CA VAL A 348 16.20 3.12 -0.34
C VAL A 348 16.52 3.55 -1.75
N VAL A 349 16.20 2.72 -2.73
CA VAL A 349 16.46 2.96 -4.15
C VAL A 349 15.21 2.63 -4.97
N ASN A 350 14.99 3.37 -6.06
CA ASN A 350 13.91 3.10 -7.00
C ASN A 350 14.32 1.98 -7.96
N THR A 351 13.35 1.19 -8.40
CA THR A 351 13.53 0.11 -9.39
C THR A 351 13.03 0.50 -10.77
N VAL A 352 13.40 -0.27 -11.81
CA VAL A 352 12.99 -0.02 -13.21
C VAL A 352 11.47 -0.07 -13.40
N ASP A 353 10.72 -0.67 -12.48
CA ASP A 353 9.26 -0.69 -12.50
C ASP A 353 8.60 0.66 -12.14
N ASN A 354 9.36 1.63 -11.58
CA ASN A 354 8.91 2.95 -11.12
C ASN A 354 7.75 2.96 -10.10
N ILE A 355 7.38 1.80 -9.56
CA ILE A 355 6.26 1.65 -8.61
C ILE A 355 6.80 1.32 -7.21
N HIS A 356 7.72 0.36 -7.14
CA HIS A 356 8.27 -0.10 -5.87
C HIS A 356 9.62 0.55 -5.57
N GLN A 357 10.04 0.37 -4.32
CA GLN A 357 11.37 0.74 -3.86
C GLN A 357 11.99 -0.43 -3.12
N LEU A 358 13.30 -0.59 -3.23
CA LEU A 358 14.05 -1.55 -2.44
C LEU A 358 14.51 -0.88 -1.15
N TYR A 359 14.26 -1.54 -0.03
CA TYR A 359 14.76 -1.18 1.30
C TYR A 359 15.87 -2.15 1.69
N PHE A 360 16.76 -1.73 2.58
CA PHE A 360 17.83 -2.59 3.06
C PHE A 360 17.90 -2.67 4.58
N ILE A 361 18.39 -3.80 5.08
CA ILE A 361 18.65 -4.03 6.50
C ILE A 361 20.00 -4.72 6.65
N GLN A 362 20.86 -4.14 7.49
CA GLN A 362 22.10 -4.74 7.96
C GLN A 362 21.83 -5.47 9.28
N SER A 363 22.31 -6.71 9.44
CA SER A 363 22.29 -7.38 10.75
C SER A 363 23.55 -8.21 11.00
N GLU A 364 24.05 -8.14 12.23
CA GLU A 364 25.29 -8.80 12.67
C GLU A 364 24.98 -10.06 13.49
N TRP A 365 25.10 -11.24 12.88
CA TRP A 365 24.95 -12.53 13.57
C TRP A 365 25.70 -13.65 12.85
N PRO A 366 26.66 -14.36 13.50
CA PRO A 366 27.27 -14.08 14.81
C PRO A 366 28.13 -12.80 14.80
N ARG A 367 28.82 -12.50 15.92
CA ARG A 367 29.74 -11.34 16.02
C ARG A 367 30.70 -11.30 14.83
N ASN A 368 30.94 -10.11 14.28
CA ASN A 368 31.77 -9.85 13.10
C ASN A 368 31.28 -10.49 11.78
N ASN A 369 30.06 -11.03 11.71
CA ASN A 369 29.45 -11.45 10.44
C ASN A 369 28.25 -10.56 10.09
N ILE A 370 28.52 -9.55 9.26
CA ILE A 370 27.50 -8.63 8.73
C ILE A 370 26.78 -9.32 7.57
N THR A 371 25.49 -9.62 7.75
CA THR A 371 24.62 -10.05 6.65
C THR A 371 23.75 -8.88 6.20
N TYR A 372 23.83 -8.56 4.91
CA TYR A 372 22.98 -7.56 4.27
C TYR A 372 21.71 -8.22 3.72
N TYR A 373 20.57 -7.54 3.88
CA TYR A 373 19.28 -7.96 3.35
C TYR A 373 18.71 -6.87 2.46
N VAL A 374 18.14 -7.28 1.33
CA VAL A 374 17.33 -6.44 0.45
C VAL A 374 15.86 -6.83 0.62
N ILE A 375 14.97 -5.84 0.60
CA ILE A 375 13.53 -6.02 0.75
C ILE A 375 12.82 -5.33 -0.41
N GLY A 376 12.10 -6.10 -1.21
CA GLY A 376 11.38 -5.63 -2.39
C GLY A 376 10.10 -6.42 -2.62
N GLY A 377 9.00 -5.72 -2.91
CA GLY A 377 7.67 -6.34 -3.08
C GLY A 377 7.24 -7.19 -1.88
N GLY A 378 7.55 -6.75 -0.65
CA GLY A 378 7.27 -7.47 0.59
C GLY A 378 8.17 -8.69 0.89
N VAL A 379 9.10 -9.08 0.02
CA VAL A 379 10.01 -10.21 0.26
C VAL A 379 11.36 -9.71 0.80
N ARG A 380 11.80 -10.22 1.95
CA ARG A 380 13.15 -10.02 2.49
C ARG A 380 14.08 -11.13 2.01
N ALA A 381 15.04 -10.80 1.15
CA ALA A 381 16.08 -11.70 0.69
C ALA A 381 17.43 -11.36 1.35
N ALA A 382 18.21 -12.37 1.71
CA ALA A 382 19.60 -12.23 2.13
C ALA A 382 20.49 -12.09 0.90
N ILE A 383 21.44 -11.15 0.94
CA ILE A 383 22.50 -11.05 -0.07
C ILE A 383 23.58 -12.08 0.30
N LEU A 384 23.75 -13.08 -0.57
CA LEU A 384 24.68 -14.20 -0.38
C LEU A 384 26.08 -13.89 -0.94
N MET A 385 26.13 -13.14 -2.05
CA MET A 385 27.34 -12.57 -2.62
C MET A 385 27.03 -11.12 -3.01
N ASP A 386 27.64 -10.18 -2.30
CA ASP A 386 27.53 -8.74 -2.53
C ASP A 386 28.62 -8.22 -3.48
N ASN A 387 28.33 -7.05 -4.05
CA ASN A 387 29.26 -6.20 -4.79
C ASN A 387 29.85 -6.80 -6.08
N VAL A 388 29.36 -7.94 -6.58
CA VAL A 388 29.98 -8.64 -7.73
C VAL A 388 30.04 -7.71 -8.95
N ALA A 389 31.24 -7.27 -9.29
CA ALA A 389 31.43 -6.19 -10.24
C ALA A 389 31.32 -6.68 -11.70
N ALA A 390 30.66 -5.88 -12.53
CA ALA A 390 30.42 -6.13 -13.95
C ALA A 390 30.82 -4.93 -14.81
N VAL A 391 30.99 -5.11 -16.12
CA VAL A 391 31.33 -4.01 -17.05
C VAL A 391 30.21 -2.95 -17.16
N ASN A 392 28.97 -3.31 -16.87
CA ASN A 392 27.78 -2.44 -16.87
C ASN A 392 27.11 -2.29 -15.49
N GLY A 393 27.84 -2.54 -14.39
CA GLY A 393 27.35 -2.23 -13.04
C GLY A 393 27.73 -3.25 -11.98
N ILE A 394 26.80 -3.56 -11.07
CA ILE A 394 27.02 -4.44 -9.91
C ILE A 394 25.91 -5.50 -9.82
N VAL A 395 26.28 -6.73 -9.49
CA VAL A 395 25.35 -7.82 -9.18
C VAL A 395 25.43 -8.18 -7.69
N HIS A 396 24.29 -8.29 -7.04
CA HIS A 396 24.14 -8.87 -5.70
C HIS A 396 23.33 -10.16 -5.84
N TYR A 397 23.91 -11.31 -5.52
CA TYR A 397 23.18 -12.58 -5.58
C TYR A 397 22.36 -12.79 -4.31
N ILE A 398 21.09 -13.17 -4.46
CA ILE A 398 20.11 -13.22 -3.35
C ILE A 398 19.46 -14.60 -3.18
N ASP A 399 19.03 -14.91 -1.95
CA ASP A 399 18.48 -16.22 -1.59
C ASP A 399 16.98 -16.43 -1.90
N ARG A 400 16.28 -15.39 -2.36
CA ARG A 400 14.82 -15.35 -2.61
C ARG A 400 14.48 -14.44 -3.77
N VAL A 401 13.39 -14.71 -4.48
CA VAL A 401 12.88 -13.84 -5.55
C VAL A 401 12.08 -12.69 -4.93
N LEU A 402 12.44 -11.44 -5.23
CA LEU A 402 11.74 -10.26 -4.75
C LEU A 402 10.34 -10.18 -5.38
N GLY A 403 9.35 -9.75 -4.60
CA GLY A 403 7.96 -9.64 -5.06
C GLY A 403 7.19 -10.95 -5.25
N VAL A 404 7.78 -12.12 -5.00
CA VAL A 404 7.08 -13.42 -5.06
C VAL A 404 7.05 -14.09 -3.69
N PRO A 405 5.86 -14.26 -3.07
CA PRO A 405 5.74 -14.88 -1.75
C PRO A 405 6.03 -16.39 -1.80
N TYR A 406 6.61 -16.89 -0.70
CA TYR A 406 7.06 -18.29 -0.56
C TYR A 406 6.65 -18.93 0.78
N GLN A 407 6.00 -18.16 1.66
CA GLN A 407 5.52 -18.56 2.99
C GLN A 407 4.13 -17.98 3.21
N THR A 408 3.33 -18.62 4.06
CA THR A 408 2.07 -18.02 4.53
C THR A 408 2.34 -16.91 5.55
N LEU A 409 1.41 -15.97 5.71
CA LEU A 409 1.50 -14.94 6.75
C LEU A 409 1.63 -15.54 8.16
N TYR A 410 1.03 -16.71 8.42
CA TYR A 410 1.18 -17.43 9.69
C TYR A 410 2.62 -17.89 9.95
N GLU A 411 3.30 -18.45 8.94
CA GLU A 411 4.71 -18.84 9.04
C GLU A 411 5.64 -17.64 9.20
N VAL A 412 5.33 -16.51 8.55
CA VAL A 412 6.07 -15.26 8.71
C VAL A 412 5.97 -14.76 10.17
N MET A 413 4.78 -14.78 10.78
CA MET A 413 4.61 -14.42 12.20
C MET A 413 5.36 -15.36 13.14
N ARG A 414 5.27 -16.67 12.89
CA ARG A 414 5.92 -17.70 13.72
C ARG A 414 7.44 -17.53 13.73
N ASN A 415 8.03 -17.17 12.59
CA ASN A 415 9.48 -17.09 12.42
C ASN A 415 10.09 -15.73 12.82
N ASP A 416 9.33 -14.63 12.85
CA ASP A 416 9.85 -13.33 13.29
C ASP A 416 9.84 -13.22 14.82
N SER A 417 11.03 -13.12 15.42
CA SER A 417 11.20 -13.00 16.88
C SER A 417 10.52 -11.76 17.47
N ARG A 418 10.29 -10.72 16.67
CA ARG A 418 9.62 -9.48 17.08
C ARG A 418 8.10 -9.60 17.13
N LEU A 419 7.52 -10.67 16.58
CA LEU A 419 6.07 -10.87 16.48
C LEU A 419 5.55 -11.99 17.40
N GLN A 420 6.40 -12.58 18.25
CA GLN A 420 6.07 -13.73 19.10
C GLN A 420 4.88 -13.47 20.05
N THR A 421 4.71 -12.23 20.55
CA THR A 421 3.52 -11.87 21.34
C THR A 421 2.25 -11.96 20.48
N SER A 422 2.26 -11.37 19.28
CA SER A 422 1.15 -11.46 18.32
C SER A 422 0.87 -12.90 17.88
N TYR A 423 1.92 -13.70 17.66
CA TYR A 423 1.82 -15.12 17.30
C TYR A 423 1.20 -15.96 18.42
N SER A 424 1.67 -15.81 19.66
CA SER A 424 1.12 -16.53 20.83
C SER A 424 -0.32 -16.11 21.15
N MET A 425 -0.70 -14.85 20.91
CA MET A 425 -2.11 -14.43 20.98
C MET A 425 -2.95 -15.19 19.95
N LEU A 426 -2.51 -15.26 18.69
CA LEU A 426 -3.21 -15.98 17.62
C LEU A 426 -3.29 -17.50 17.89
N GLN A 427 -2.22 -18.09 18.45
CA GLN A 427 -2.19 -19.51 18.84
C GLN A 427 -3.10 -19.83 20.05
N ASN A 428 -3.23 -18.91 21.02
CA ASN A 428 -4.11 -19.13 22.18
C ASN A 428 -5.61 -19.12 21.81
N LEU A 429 -5.97 -18.55 20.66
CA LEU A 429 -7.34 -18.54 20.15
C LEU A 429 -7.75 -19.88 19.54
N GLN A 430 -6.82 -20.56 18.86
CA GLN A 430 -7.00 -21.93 18.37
C GLN A 430 -7.42 -22.89 19.50
N LEU A 431 -6.79 -22.76 20.67
CA LEU A 431 -7.07 -23.59 21.85
C LEU A 431 -8.41 -23.28 22.54
N ARG A 432 -9.04 -22.13 22.25
CA ARG A 432 -10.20 -21.63 23.01
C ARG A 432 -11.51 -21.57 22.21
N TYR A 433 -11.43 -21.51 20.88
CA TYR A 433 -12.59 -21.39 19.99
C TYR A 433 -12.65 -22.48 18.91
N SER A 434 -11.74 -23.46 18.94
CA SER A 434 -11.62 -24.53 17.92
C SER A 434 -11.41 -24.03 16.48
N LEU A 435 -11.02 -22.77 16.30
CA LEU A 435 -10.66 -22.18 15.02
C LEU A 435 -9.28 -22.69 14.62
N ASP A 436 -9.17 -23.36 13.46
CA ASP A 436 -7.87 -23.68 12.91
C ASP A 436 -7.23 -22.39 12.35
N PRO A 437 -5.99 -21.99 12.73
CA PRO A 437 -5.31 -20.85 12.13
C PRO A 437 -5.19 -20.94 10.60
N TRP A 438 -5.20 -22.16 10.03
CA TRP A 438 -5.27 -22.38 8.60
C TRP A 438 -6.59 -21.93 7.95
N GLN A 439 -7.70 -21.88 8.72
CA GLN A 439 -9.01 -21.37 8.27
C GLN A 439 -9.15 -19.85 8.39
N VAL A 440 -8.39 -19.19 9.26
CA VAL A 440 -8.40 -17.71 9.42
C VAL A 440 -7.44 -17.04 8.42
N LEU A 441 -6.43 -17.77 7.94
CA LEU A 441 -5.42 -17.29 7.01
C LEU A 441 -5.35 -18.18 5.77
N THR A 442 -6.50 -18.47 5.17
CA THR A 442 -6.64 -19.35 3.99
C THR A 442 -5.97 -18.76 2.73
N PRO A 443 -5.51 -19.60 1.77
CA PRO A 443 -5.00 -19.14 0.48
C PRO A 443 -6.00 -18.43 -0.43
N GLN A 444 -7.31 -18.51 -0.16
CA GLN A 444 -8.39 -18.02 -1.02
C GLN A 444 -8.68 -16.52 -0.88
N GLN A 445 -8.27 -15.87 0.22
CA GLN A 445 -8.57 -14.46 0.49
C GLN A 445 -7.28 -13.61 0.51
N ASN A 446 -7.34 -12.40 -0.08
CA ASN A 446 -6.20 -11.46 -0.15
C ASN A 446 -6.23 -10.49 1.05
N PHE A 447 -5.52 -10.82 2.13
CA PHE A 447 -5.45 -9.97 3.33
C PHE A 447 -4.43 -8.82 3.24
N THR A 448 -4.59 -7.78 4.06
CA THR A 448 -3.58 -6.73 4.33
C THR A 448 -3.48 -6.48 5.84
N PHE A 449 -2.57 -7.20 6.47
CA PHE A 449 -2.61 -7.52 7.90
C PHE A 449 -1.61 -6.67 8.72
N PHE A 450 -2.09 -5.76 9.56
CA PHE A 450 -1.23 -4.93 10.41
C PHE A 450 -0.84 -5.64 11.71
N VAL A 451 0.47 -5.84 11.96
CA VAL A 451 0.97 -6.65 13.10
C VAL A 451 1.87 -5.86 14.03
N PRO A 452 1.48 -5.67 15.30
CA PRO A 452 2.34 -5.03 16.29
C PRO A 452 3.52 -5.91 16.68
N ILE A 453 4.67 -5.27 16.94
CA ILE A 453 5.84 -5.92 17.54
C ILE A 453 5.64 -6.16 19.06
N ASN A 454 6.43 -7.05 19.66
CA ASN A 454 6.41 -7.34 21.10
C ASN A 454 6.52 -6.07 21.96
N GLU A 455 7.37 -5.11 21.56
CA GLU A 455 7.53 -3.82 22.25
C GLU A 455 6.28 -2.93 22.17
N ALA A 456 5.51 -3.03 21.08
CA ALA A 456 4.24 -2.35 20.94
C ALA A 456 3.24 -2.91 21.97
N TRP A 457 3.18 -4.23 22.12
CA TRP A 457 2.37 -4.86 23.15
C TRP A 457 2.79 -4.44 24.56
N ASN A 458 4.08 -4.22 24.85
CA ASN A 458 4.51 -3.75 26.16
C ASN A 458 3.95 -2.37 26.55
N LYS A 459 3.58 -1.53 25.58
CA LYS A 459 2.90 -0.23 25.82
C LYS A 459 1.43 -0.38 26.24
N VAL A 460 0.81 -1.53 25.99
CA VAL A 460 -0.62 -1.77 26.21
C VAL A 460 -0.91 -2.27 27.63
N PRO A 461 -1.82 -1.63 28.39
CA PRO A 461 -2.30 -2.10 29.69
C PRO A 461 -2.82 -3.53 29.68
N THR A 462 -2.55 -4.28 30.74
CA THR A 462 -2.92 -5.71 30.85
C THR A 462 -4.43 -5.94 30.70
N SER A 463 -5.27 -5.01 31.16
CA SER A 463 -6.73 -5.07 31.02
C SER A 463 -7.21 -4.92 29.57
N GLN A 464 -6.53 -4.11 28.74
CA GLN A 464 -6.82 -4.01 27.31
C GLN A 464 -6.33 -5.26 26.56
N LYS A 465 -5.14 -5.79 26.90
CA LYS A 465 -4.65 -7.07 26.36
C LYS A 465 -5.65 -8.20 26.57
N TYR A 466 -6.19 -8.35 27.78
CA TYR A 466 -7.20 -9.39 28.06
C TYR A 466 -8.46 -9.25 27.20
N LYS A 467 -8.91 -8.02 26.92
CA LYS A 467 -10.03 -7.76 25.98
C LYS A 467 -9.68 -8.09 24.53
N MET A 468 -8.45 -7.85 24.08
CA MET A 468 -7.97 -8.20 22.73
C MET A 468 -7.82 -9.71 22.51
N THR A 469 -7.64 -10.48 23.59
CA THR A 469 -7.48 -11.94 23.58
C THR A 469 -8.79 -12.71 23.88
N ASP A 470 -9.94 -12.04 23.78
CA ASP A 470 -11.27 -12.63 24.04
C ASP A 470 -11.88 -13.37 22.83
N GLY A 471 -11.13 -13.51 21.75
CA GLY A 471 -11.50 -14.20 20.51
C GLY A 471 -12.53 -13.50 19.64
N ARG A 472 -13.42 -12.68 20.20
CA ARG A 472 -14.47 -11.97 19.44
C ARG A 472 -13.88 -11.01 18.41
N HIS A 473 -12.79 -10.32 18.79
CA HIS A 473 -12.03 -9.44 17.90
C HIS A 473 -11.30 -10.17 16.76
N TRP A 474 -11.11 -11.48 16.87
CA TRP A 474 -10.36 -12.29 15.89
C TRP A 474 -11.28 -13.14 15.00
N LEU A 475 -12.46 -13.53 15.48
CA LEU A 475 -13.56 -14.01 14.63
C LEU A 475 -13.92 -12.98 13.55
N ALA A 476 -13.86 -11.68 13.88
CA ALA A 476 -14.05 -10.60 12.93
C ALA A 476 -13.01 -10.54 11.78
N LEU A 477 -11.90 -11.31 11.81
CA LEU A 477 -10.97 -11.43 10.69
C LEU A 477 -11.37 -12.49 9.67
N GLN A 478 -12.24 -13.44 10.03
CA GLN A 478 -12.73 -14.45 9.10
C GLN A 478 -13.63 -13.83 7.99
N GLU A 479 -14.14 -12.62 8.24
CA GLU A 479 -14.93 -11.79 7.33
C GLU A 479 -14.17 -10.55 6.80
N ARG A 480 -12.95 -10.23 7.29
CA ARG A 480 -12.34 -8.89 7.10
C ARG A 480 -10.83 -8.92 6.88
N THR A 481 -10.35 -7.99 6.06
CA THR A 481 -8.98 -8.01 5.51
C THR A 481 -7.88 -7.43 6.41
N TYR A 482 -8.16 -6.94 7.64
CA TYR A 482 -7.18 -6.24 8.51
C TYR A 482 -7.49 -6.30 10.02
N VAL A 483 -6.44 -6.27 10.86
CA VAL A 483 -6.55 -6.22 12.35
C VAL A 483 -6.65 -4.77 12.83
N MET A 484 -7.79 -4.41 13.42
CA MET A 484 -8.06 -3.06 13.93
C MET A 484 -8.89 -3.14 15.21
N MET A 485 -8.53 -2.39 16.27
CA MET A 485 -9.55 -2.05 17.28
C MET A 485 -10.49 -0.99 16.72
N ASN A 486 -11.79 -1.19 16.94
CA ASN A 486 -12.83 -0.17 16.76
C ASN A 486 -13.06 0.32 15.33
N ASP A 487 -12.68 -0.47 14.33
CA ASP A 487 -13.31 -0.47 13.01
C ASP A 487 -13.18 0.80 12.14
N GLU A 488 -12.50 1.85 12.62
CA GLU A 488 -12.13 3.05 11.85
C GLU A 488 -11.08 2.75 10.76
N LYS A 489 -11.16 3.46 9.63
CA LYS A 489 -10.13 3.37 8.57
C LYS A 489 -8.84 4.07 9.00
N VAL A 490 -7.73 3.35 9.16
CA VAL A 490 -6.42 3.99 9.29
C VAL A 490 -5.99 4.61 7.96
N VAL A 491 -5.69 5.91 7.98
CA VAL A 491 -5.16 6.63 6.82
C VAL A 491 -3.65 6.41 6.77
N ILE A 492 -3.21 5.66 5.76
CA ILE A 492 -1.79 5.49 5.45
C ILE A 492 -1.27 6.78 4.81
N ARG A 493 -0.36 7.50 5.48
CA ARG A 493 0.32 8.67 4.91
C ARG A 493 1.80 8.39 4.72
N ARG A 494 2.28 8.52 3.49
CA ARG A 494 3.71 8.45 3.19
C ARG A 494 4.39 9.72 3.67
N ARG A 495 5.31 9.61 4.64
CA ARG A 495 6.11 10.74 5.15
C ARG A 495 7.59 10.40 5.03
N GLY A 496 8.20 10.86 3.94
CA GLY A 496 9.57 10.48 3.57
C GLY A 496 9.67 8.98 3.29
N ARG A 497 10.45 8.27 4.13
CA ARG A 497 10.74 6.83 4.02
C ARG A 497 9.76 5.90 4.74
N SER A 498 8.91 6.41 5.61
CA SER A 498 7.98 5.59 6.40
C SER A 498 6.54 5.89 6.04
N PHE A 499 5.72 4.84 5.96
CA PHE A 499 4.29 4.97 6.02
C PHE A 499 3.87 5.14 7.49
N GLU A 500 3.28 6.28 7.78
CA GLU A 500 2.73 6.58 9.10
C GLU A 500 1.22 6.35 9.06
N LEU A 501 0.72 5.59 10.02
CA LEU A 501 -0.68 5.22 10.17
C LEU A 501 -1.34 6.27 11.06
N TYR A 502 -2.34 6.97 10.55
CA TYR A 502 -3.10 8.00 11.26
C TYR A 502 -4.55 7.56 11.41
N TRP A 503 -5.15 7.81 12.58
CA TRP A 503 -6.62 7.84 12.65
C TRP A 503 -7.10 9.02 11.78
N PRO A 504 -8.25 8.94 11.06
CA PRO A 504 -8.68 9.96 10.10
C PRO A 504 -8.73 11.39 10.67
N ARG A 505 -8.99 11.49 11.98
CA ARG A 505 -9.09 12.75 12.74
C ARG A 505 -8.07 12.82 13.88
N GLY A 506 -6.99 12.04 13.83
CA GLY A 506 -6.08 11.88 14.96
C GLY A 506 -4.58 11.99 14.66
N ASN A 507 -3.81 11.90 15.74
CA ASN A 507 -2.35 11.79 15.72
C ASN A 507 -1.93 10.45 15.09
N ARG A 508 -0.63 10.32 14.81
CA ARG A 508 -0.03 9.08 14.34
C ARG A 508 -0.26 7.96 15.36
N VAL A 509 -1.02 6.94 14.96
CA VAL A 509 -1.34 5.75 15.76
C VAL A 509 -0.11 4.88 15.90
N ALA A 510 0.49 4.59 14.75
CA ALA A 510 1.64 3.73 14.60
C ALA A 510 2.39 4.14 13.32
N ARG A 511 3.57 3.59 13.14
CA ARG A 511 4.37 3.68 11.92
C ARG A 511 4.57 2.27 11.41
N ILE A 512 4.34 2.05 10.10
CA ILE A 512 4.85 0.85 9.44
C ILE A 512 6.37 0.93 9.51
N ILE A 513 6.97 -0.04 10.19
CA ILE A 513 8.42 -0.10 10.34
C ILE A 513 9.03 -0.23 8.93
N PRO A 514 10.04 0.57 8.54
CA PRO A 514 10.71 0.39 7.25
C PRO A 514 11.20 -1.05 7.06
N GLY A 515 10.93 -1.66 5.90
CA GLY A 515 11.18 -3.10 5.68
C GLY A 515 10.26 -4.05 6.48
N GLY A 516 9.25 -3.53 7.16
CA GLY A 516 8.20 -4.25 7.89
C GLY A 516 7.08 -4.79 7.00
N GLU A 517 7.07 -4.45 5.71
CA GLU A 517 6.18 -5.03 4.71
C GLU A 517 6.61 -6.48 4.44
N LYS A 518 5.66 -7.41 4.47
CA LYS A 518 5.86 -8.85 4.33
C LYS A 518 4.80 -9.40 3.38
N ALA A 519 5.23 -9.92 2.24
CA ALA A 519 4.38 -10.66 1.33
C ALA A 519 4.27 -12.11 1.81
N GLY A 520 3.04 -12.58 1.98
CA GLY A 520 2.69 -13.98 2.17
C GLY A 520 1.92 -14.53 0.98
N ILE A 521 1.82 -15.85 0.93
CA ILE A 521 1.05 -16.60 -0.07
C ILE A 521 -0.42 -16.13 -0.14
N ASN A 522 -0.95 -15.72 1.01
CA ASN A 522 -2.32 -15.36 1.33
C ASN A 522 -2.49 -13.85 1.62
N GLY A 523 -1.67 -13.00 0.98
CA GLY A 523 -1.79 -11.54 1.07
C GLY A 523 -0.57 -10.85 1.68
N PHE A 524 -0.75 -9.61 2.14
CA PHE A 524 0.32 -8.77 2.66
C PHE A 524 0.19 -8.54 4.16
N MET A 525 1.31 -8.22 4.79
CA MET A 525 1.40 -7.87 6.20
C MET A 525 2.31 -6.66 6.40
N HIS A 526 1.92 -5.78 7.30
CA HIS A 526 2.67 -4.57 7.64
C HIS A 526 2.99 -4.59 9.14
N ILE A 527 4.28 -4.76 9.46
CA ILE A 527 4.75 -4.72 10.85
C ILE A 527 4.76 -3.27 11.35
N ILE A 528 4.18 -3.03 12.53
CA ILE A 528 3.97 -1.71 13.10
C ILE A 528 4.59 -1.54 14.50
N ASP A 529 5.03 -0.32 14.81
CA ASP A 529 5.75 0.03 16.05
C ASP A 529 4.86 0.28 17.28
N ASN A 530 3.54 0.31 17.09
CA ASN A 530 2.55 0.50 18.14
C ASN A 530 1.31 -0.38 17.86
N VAL A 531 0.54 -0.73 18.89
CA VAL A 531 -0.72 -1.45 18.69
C VAL A 531 -1.76 -0.46 18.17
N LEU A 532 -2.58 -0.86 17.20
CA LEU A 532 -3.66 -0.01 16.67
C LEU A 532 -4.81 0.03 17.68
N ILE A 533 -4.60 0.84 18.72
CA ILE A 533 -5.59 1.19 19.73
C ILE A 533 -6.11 2.58 19.40
N TYR A 534 -7.43 2.71 19.38
CA TYR A 534 -8.07 4.00 19.26
C TYR A 534 -8.02 4.74 20.60
N GLU A 535 -7.16 5.76 20.69
CA GLU A 535 -7.08 6.67 21.84
C GLU A 535 -7.50 8.09 21.39
N PRO A 536 -8.54 8.68 22.00
CA PRO A 536 -8.93 10.06 21.71
C PRO A 536 -7.85 11.03 22.23
N ILE A 537 -7.38 11.92 21.37
CA ILE A 537 -6.20 12.75 21.64
C ILE A 537 -6.50 13.91 22.58
N PHE A 538 -5.75 13.96 23.68
CA PHE A 538 -5.50 15.17 24.43
C PHE A 538 -4.46 16.02 23.68
N ILE A 539 -4.85 17.22 23.23
CA ILE A 539 -3.95 18.17 22.58
C ILE A 539 -3.24 19.00 23.66
N THR A 540 -1.90 19.07 23.59
CA THR A 540 -1.06 19.95 24.43
C THR A 540 -0.68 21.23 23.67
N ASP A 541 -0.53 22.34 24.40
CA ASP A 541 -0.64 23.73 23.90
C ASP A 541 0.33 24.23 22.80
N CYS A 542 1.27 23.43 22.28
CA CYS A 542 2.23 23.89 21.27
C CYS A 542 1.72 23.91 19.81
N ASP A 543 0.67 23.14 19.45
CA ASP A 543 0.20 23.08 18.06
C ASP A 543 -0.74 24.24 17.64
N LEU A 544 -1.22 25.04 18.61
CA LEU A 544 -2.14 26.15 18.35
C LEU A 544 -1.53 27.29 17.50
N CYS A 545 -0.20 27.43 17.46
CA CYS A 545 0.49 28.43 16.63
C CYS A 545 0.56 28.07 15.14
N ARG A 546 0.23 26.84 14.71
CA ARG A 546 0.23 26.47 13.27
C ARG A 546 -1.13 26.59 12.58
N ILE A 547 -2.20 26.80 13.34
CA ILE A 547 -3.58 26.83 12.80
C ILE A 547 -4.00 28.25 12.37
N SER A 548 -3.40 29.31 12.93
CA SER A 548 -3.73 30.70 12.56
C SER A 548 -3.25 31.12 11.16
N ALA A 549 -2.26 30.43 10.58
CA ALA A 549 -1.69 30.79 9.28
C ALA A 549 -2.58 30.39 8.08
N LYS A 550 -3.29 29.26 8.15
CA LYS A 550 -4.08 28.74 7.01
C LYS A 550 -5.46 29.38 6.83
N ALA A 551 -5.93 30.17 7.79
CA ALA A 551 -7.20 30.89 7.70
C ALA A 551 -7.11 32.17 6.85
N GLN A 552 -5.90 32.73 6.67
CA GLN A 552 -5.70 33.89 5.80
C GLN A 552 -5.72 33.50 4.32
N ASP A 553 -5.10 32.37 3.92
CA ASP A 553 -5.08 31.90 2.53
C ASP A 553 -6.47 31.75 1.90
N VAL A 554 -7.44 31.18 2.63
CA VAL A 554 -8.80 30.97 2.10
C VAL A 554 -9.52 32.30 1.87
N LYS A 555 -9.45 33.24 2.84
CA LYS A 555 -10.01 34.58 2.67
C LYS A 555 -9.28 35.39 1.59
N GLN A 556 -8.00 35.17 1.38
CA GLN A 556 -7.21 35.88 0.37
C GLN A 556 -7.47 35.36 -1.05
N GLU A 557 -7.72 34.06 -1.23
CA GLU A 557 -8.16 33.51 -2.52
C GLU A 557 -9.61 33.91 -2.87
N LEU A 558 -10.54 33.84 -1.90
CA LEU A 558 -11.91 34.33 -2.09
C LEU A 558 -11.94 35.80 -2.54
N ARG A 559 -11.04 36.64 -2.01
CA ARG A 559 -10.89 38.06 -2.40
C ARG A 559 -10.31 38.26 -3.81
N LYS A 560 -9.40 37.38 -4.25
CA LYS A 560 -8.75 37.49 -5.56
C LYS A 560 -9.64 37.07 -6.72
N HIS A 561 -10.44 36.02 -6.54
CA HIS A 561 -11.16 35.38 -7.63
C HIS A 561 -12.61 35.88 -7.84
N PHE A 562 -13.25 36.48 -6.83
CA PHE A 562 -14.70 36.76 -6.87
C PHE A 562 -15.14 38.23 -6.89
N ALA A 563 -14.21 39.19 -6.81
CA ALA A 563 -14.51 40.63 -6.96
C ALA A 563 -15.71 41.14 -6.11
N TYR A 564 -15.96 40.55 -4.95
CA TYR A 564 -17.18 40.74 -4.16
C TYR A 564 -16.99 41.73 -3.00
N ASP A 565 -17.99 42.57 -2.73
CA ASP A 565 -17.94 43.65 -1.73
C ASP A 565 -18.08 43.12 -0.28
N ASP A 566 -17.24 43.61 0.63
CA ASP A 566 -17.10 43.16 2.04
C ASP A 566 -18.41 43.27 2.86
N LYS A 567 -19.42 44.01 2.37
CA LYS A 567 -20.72 44.17 3.02
C LYS A 567 -21.55 42.89 3.10
N ASN A 568 -21.49 42.03 2.08
CA ASN A 568 -22.40 40.87 1.98
C ASN A 568 -21.91 39.63 2.74
N ILE A 569 -20.60 39.51 3.00
CA ILE A 569 -20.01 38.36 3.73
C ILE A 569 -20.60 38.22 5.14
N ASN A 570 -20.80 39.33 5.85
CA ASN A 570 -21.36 39.34 7.20
C ASN A 570 -22.83 38.90 7.21
N VAL A 571 -23.60 39.26 6.18
CA VAL A 571 -25.00 38.85 6.02
C VAL A 571 -25.07 37.35 5.75
N ILE A 572 -24.27 36.85 4.80
CA ILE A 572 -24.22 35.42 4.46
C ILE A 572 -23.81 34.59 5.68
N SER A 573 -22.72 34.91 6.38
CA SER A 573 -22.30 34.16 7.58
C SER A 573 -23.35 34.20 8.70
N SER A 574 -24.11 35.30 8.84
CA SER A 574 -25.21 35.38 9.81
C SER A 574 -26.40 34.46 9.48
N LEU A 575 -26.76 34.34 8.20
CA LEU A 575 -27.84 33.48 7.72
C LEU A 575 -27.50 31.99 7.92
N LEU A 576 -26.23 31.64 7.68
CA LEU A 576 -25.70 30.29 7.83
C LEU A 576 -25.68 29.80 9.28
N LEU A 577 -25.29 30.68 10.21
CA LEU A 577 -25.41 30.41 11.65
C LEU A 577 -26.87 30.14 12.02
N GLN A 578 -27.80 30.96 11.55
CA GLN A 578 -29.24 30.80 11.84
C GLN A 578 -29.81 29.48 11.32
N MET A 579 -29.42 29.03 10.12
CA MET A 579 -29.83 27.71 9.61
C MET A 579 -29.41 26.58 10.55
N LYS A 580 -28.16 26.62 11.03
CA LYS A 580 -27.58 25.58 11.90
C LYS A 580 -28.14 25.64 13.33
N GLU A 581 -28.34 26.83 13.89
CA GLU A 581 -28.99 27.01 15.19
C GLU A 581 -30.43 26.47 15.19
N ILE A 582 -31.20 26.73 14.12
CA ILE A 582 -32.57 26.20 14.00
C ILE A 582 -32.55 24.68 13.82
N ALA A 583 -31.69 24.14 12.94
CA ALA A 583 -31.55 22.69 12.72
C ALA A 583 -31.22 21.94 14.03
N HIS A 584 -30.24 22.45 14.77
CA HIS A 584 -29.81 21.90 16.06
C HIS A 584 -30.92 22.03 17.13
N SER A 585 -31.68 23.13 17.13
CA SER A 585 -32.84 23.32 18.02
C SER A 585 -34.01 22.36 17.72
N GLN A 586 -34.21 21.98 16.45
CA GLN A 586 -35.25 21.03 16.03
C GLN A 586 -34.82 19.59 16.31
N ALA A 587 -33.53 19.26 16.16
CA ALA A 587 -33.01 17.94 16.52
C ALA A 587 -33.11 17.68 18.03
N TYR A 588 -32.90 18.70 18.87
CA TYR A 588 -32.66 18.54 20.31
C TYR A 588 -33.58 19.34 21.25
N GLY A 589 -34.61 19.99 20.70
CA GLY A 589 -35.81 20.47 21.39
C GLY A 589 -35.60 21.56 22.44
N ASN A 590 -35.45 22.83 22.02
CA ASN A 590 -35.42 24.03 22.89
C ASN A 590 -34.44 24.01 24.09
N ARG A 591 -33.51 23.05 24.15
CA ARG A 591 -32.41 23.02 25.12
C ARG A 591 -31.40 24.12 24.82
N VAL A 592 -31.66 25.30 25.38
CA VAL A 592 -30.67 26.39 25.41
C VAL A 592 -29.55 25.98 26.38
N PHE A 593 -28.37 25.71 25.84
CA PHE A 593 -27.14 25.63 26.65
C PHE A 593 -26.88 27.03 27.22
N SER A 594 -27.02 27.17 28.54
CA SER A 594 -27.22 28.49 29.13
C SER A 594 -25.96 29.38 29.09
N ARG A 595 -26.22 30.67 28.99
CA ARG A 595 -25.28 31.76 28.70
C ARG A 595 -24.21 32.00 29.78
N ASP A 596 -24.39 31.45 30.98
CA ASP A 596 -23.41 31.57 32.07
C ASP A 596 -22.17 30.71 31.79
N THR A 597 -22.34 29.62 31.04
CA THR A 597 -21.25 28.81 30.45
C THR A 597 -20.46 29.55 29.36
N PHE A 598 -20.95 30.72 28.90
CA PHE A 598 -20.36 31.52 27.82
C PHE A 598 -19.64 32.79 28.33
N MET A 599 -19.95 33.27 29.55
CA MET A 599 -19.43 34.54 30.07
C MET A 599 -18.27 34.42 31.08
N MET A 600 -18.00 33.24 31.65
CA MET A 600 -16.88 33.04 32.59
C MET A 600 -15.50 32.90 31.89
N LYS A 601 -15.34 33.46 30.68
CA LYS A 601 -14.07 33.52 29.91
C LYS A 601 -13.90 34.80 29.06
N ILE A 602 -14.23 35.99 29.58
CA ILE A 602 -13.82 37.28 28.95
C ILE A 602 -13.26 38.32 29.96
N THR A 603 -12.41 37.89 30.92
CA THR A 603 -11.80 38.85 31.88
C THR A 603 -10.32 38.64 32.20
N PHE A 604 -9.64 37.65 31.59
CA PHE A 604 -8.19 37.46 31.75
C PHE A 604 -7.50 37.08 30.43
N ALA A 605 -7.65 37.93 29.41
CA ALA A 605 -6.92 37.84 28.15
C ALA A 605 -6.75 39.21 27.44
N LEU A 606 -6.42 40.26 28.19
CA LEU A 606 -6.02 41.56 27.63
C LEU A 606 -4.80 42.14 28.37
N LYS A 607 -3.63 41.56 28.10
CA LYS A 607 -2.38 42.29 27.84
C LYS A 607 -1.29 41.33 27.32
N PRO A 608 -0.43 41.74 26.37
CA PRO A 608 0.62 40.89 25.83
C PRO A 608 1.89 41.01 26.68
N GLN A 609 2.55 39.88 26.96
CA GLN A 609 4.00 39.80 27.17
C GLN A 609 4.49 38.36 27.06
N CYS A 610 5.58 38.15 26.32
CA CYS A 610 6.23 36.87 26.15
C CYS A 610 7.38 36.73 27.15
N SER A 611 7.53 35.57 27.80
CA SER A 611 8.84 34.98 28.10
C SER A 611 8.72 33.48 28.37
N CYS A 612 9.80 32.74 28.17
CA CYS A 612 9.97 31.35 28.59
C CYS A 612 10.38 31.31 30.08
N ASP A 613 9.94 30.31 30.86
CA ASP A 613 10.79 29.21 31.39
C ASP A 613 10.13 28.33 32.48
N THR A 614 10.69 27.13 32.65
CA THR A 614 10.72 26.21 33.83
C THR A 614 9.44 25.71 34.59
N ASP A 615 9.15 24.41 34.36
CA ASP A 615 9.23 23.28 35.34
C ASP A 615 8.26 23.12 36.58
N VAL A 616 8.08 21.86 37.04
CA VAL A 616 7.59 21.37 38.37
C VAL A 616 6.08 21.00 38.63
N LEU A 617 5.83 19.66 38.68
CA LEU A 617 4.93 18.83 39.57
C LEU A 617 3.37 18.69 39.46
N ARG A 618 2.98 17.45 39.09
CA ARG A 618 2.04 16.48 39.78
C ARG A 618 0.80 16.95 40.58
N ARG A 619 -0.39 16.42 40.20
CA ARG A 619 -1.26 15.47 40.97
C ARG A 619 -2.59 15.20 40.21
N SER A 620 -2.83 13.99 39.71
CA SER A 620 -3.56 12.86 40.33
C SER A 620 -5.10 12.97 40.34
N SER A 621 -5.76 11.95 39.79
CA SER A 621 -7.20 11.77 39.61
C SER A 621 -8.02 11.71 40.91
N LEU A 622 -9.28 12.20 40.84
CA LEU A 622 -10.49 11.56 41.40
C LEU A 622 -11.72 12.50 41.28
N TYR A 623 -12.60 12.27 40.30
CA TYR A 623 -13.93 11.69 40.55
C TYR A 623 -14.65 11.38 39.23
N THR A 624 -15.37 10.27 39.22
CA THR A 624 -16.06 9.71 38.05
C THR A 624 -17.53 10.11 38.04
N HIS A 625 -18.17 10.04 36.86
CA HIS A 625 -19.63 10.11 36.65
C HIS A 625 -20.33 11.41 37.09
N MET A 626 -20.46 12.36 36.14
CA MET A 626 -21.77 12.96 35.90
C MET A 626 -21.92 13.38 34.42
N HIS A 627 -22.82 12.65 33.75
CA HIS A 627 -23.62 12.95 32.55
C HIS A 627 -23.24 14.12 31.61
N HIS A 628 -23.35 13.80 30.31
CA HIS A 628 -23.90 14.62 29.22
C HIS A 628 -23.99 16.15 29.43
N LEU A 629 -23.36 16.92 28.53
CA LEU A 629 -23.93 18.13 27.91
C LEU A 629 -23.01 18.52 26.73
N TRP A 630 -23.59 18.57 25.53
CA TRP A 630 -22.93 18.84 24.23
C TRP A 630 -22.61 20.33 23.96
N SER A 631 -22.27 20.59 22.68
CA SER A 631 -22.85 21.71 21.89
C SER A 631 -22.23 23.09 22.06
N ALA A 632 -21.37 23.46 21.10
CA ALA A 632 -21.33 24.79 20.45
C ALA A 632 -20.11 24.99 19.51
N VAL A 633 -19.04 24.19 19.66
CA VAL A 633 -17.73 24.58 19.08
C VAL A 633 -17.58 24.21 17.58
N ASP A 634 -18.10 23.05 17.16
CA ASP A 634 -18.00 22.56 15.76
C ASP A 634 -19.10 23.08 14.80
N SER A 635 -20.05 23.91 15.27
CA SER A 635 -21.14 24.42 14.43
C SER A 635 -20.72 25.51 13.42
N LYS A 636 -19.44 25.92 13.43
CA LYS A 636 -18.91 27.11 12.73
C LYS A 636 -18.39 26.88 11.31
N LYS A 637 -18.67 25.73 10.68
CA LYS A 637 -18.48 25.63 9.22
C LYS A 637 -19.57 26.43 8.53
N ASP A 638 -19.21 27.45 7.76
CA ASP A 638 -20.12 28.16 6.85
C ASP A 638 -20.72 27.19 5.79
N VAL A 639 -21.71 27.63 5.01
CA VAL A 639 -22.16 26.93 3.78
C VAL A 639 -22.04 27.91 2.61
N SER A 640 -21.84 27.38 1.41
CA SER A 640 -21.60 28.14 0.19
C SER A 640 -22.91 28.72 -0.32
N ILE A 641 -23.02 30.04 -0.20
CA ILE A 641 -24.11 30.85 -0.75
C ILE A 641 -23.48 31.95 -1.60
N SER A 642 -23.99 32.15 -2.82
CA SER A 642 -23.56 33.26 -3.67
C SER A 642 -24.66 33.75 -4.61
N THR A 643 -24.42 34.92 -5.22
CA THR A 643 -25.16 35.45 -6.37
C THR A 643 -24.48 35.13 -7.70
N GLU A 644 -23.24 34.64 -7.68
CA GLU A 644 -22.46 34.21 -8.85
C GLU A 644 -21.72 32.90 -8.54
N GLN A 645 -21.57 32.00 -9.53
CA GLN A 645 -20.84 30.76 -9.32
C GLN A 645 -19.33 31.00 -9.16
N PRO A 646 -18.68 30.37 -8.17
CA PRO A 646 -17.24 30.42 -8.07
C PRO A 646 -16.52 29.81 -9.28
N LYS A 647 -15.76 30.65 -9.99
CA LYS A 647 -14.64 30.27 -10.87
C LYS A 647 -13.63 29.40 -10.10
N THR A 648 -13.79 28.07 -10.21
CA THR A 648 -12.75 27.04 -9.99
C THR A 648 -11.85 27.22 -8.76
N VAL A 649 -12.39 27.08 -7.54
CA VAL A 649 -11.59 27.08 -6.30
C VAL A 649 -11.62 25.74 -5.56
N SER A 650 -10.43 25.18 -5.34
CA SER A 650 -10.17 23.84 -4.80
C SER A 650 -10.36 23.67 -3.28
N LYS A 651 -11.36 24.34 -2.69
CA LYS A 651 -11.62 24.35 -1.23
C LYS A 651 -13.10 24.48 -0.82
N LEU A 652 -14.05 24.31 -1.75
CA LEU A 652 -15.49 24.56 -1.51
C LEU A 652 -16.23 23.39 -0.85
N THR A 653 -15.79 22.15 -1.09
CA THR A 653 -16.42 20.89 -0.63
C THR A 653 -16.84 20.87 0.85
N PRO A 654 -16.04 21.37 1.82
CA PRO A 654 -16.41 21.36 3.24
C PRO A 654 -17.59 22.27 3.60
N TYR A 655 -18.02 23.10 2.66
CA TYR A 655 -19.02 24.15 2.78
C TYR A 655 -20.19 23.94 1.79
N LEU A 656 -20.32 22.80 1.12
CA LEU A 656 -21.48 22.55 0.25
C LEU A 656 -22.72 22.22 1.10
N PHE A 657 -23.88 22.64 0.62
CA PHE A 657 -25.16 22.31 1.24
C PHE A 657 -25.52 20.86 0.88
N GLU A 658 -26.01 20.07 1.83
CA GLU A 658 -26.31 18.65 1.61
C GLU A 658 -25.13 17.87 0.97
N GLY A 659 -23.89 18.34 1.15
CA GLY A 659 -22.65 17.70 0.69
C GLY A 659 -22.18 18.05 -0.73
N ASP A 660 -23.10 18.35 -1.64
CA ASP A 660 -22.89 18.47 -3.10
C ASP A 660 -23.73 19.59 -3.77
N ILE A 661 -24.58 20.30 -3.02
CA ILE A 661 -25.40 21.41 -3.55
C ILE A 661 -24.78 22.78 -3.24
N PHE A 662 -24.70 23.63 -4.26
CA PHE A 662 -24.37 25.04 -4.12
C PHE A 662 -25.65 25.90 -4.16
N LEU A 663 -25.95 26.65 -3.10
CA LEU A 663 -27.20 27.41 -2.98
C LEU A 663 -27.10 28.85 -3.49
N SER A 664 -28.16 29.33 -4.13
CA SER A 664 -28.37 30.76 -4.36
C SER A 664 -28.83 31.47 -3.08
N THR A 665 -28.55 32.77 -2.99
CA THR A 665 -29.06 33.61 -1.88
C THR A 665 -30.59 33.56 -1.74
N LYS A 666 -31.33 33.43 -2.85
CA LYS A 666 -32.79 33.31 -2.87
C LYS A 666 -33.26 31.97 -2.29
N GLN A 667 -32.58 30.87 -2.64
CA GLN A 667 -32.86 29.53 -2.12
C GLN A 667 -32.58 29.45 -0.61
N ALA A 668 -31.41 29.90 -0.16
CA ALA A 668 -31.05 29.91 1.26
C ALA A 668 -32.04 30.73 2.12
N MET A 669 -32.44 31.92 1.64
CA MET A 669 -33.46 32.75 2.30
C MET A 669 -34.84 32.08 2.36
N THR A 670 -35.18 31.24 1.39
CA THR A 670 -36.46 30.52 1.34
C THR A 670 -36.49 29.38 2.36
N ILE A 671 -35.40 28.61 2.45
CA ILE A 671 -35.20 27.57 3.48
C ILE A 671 -35.29 28.17 4.89
N LEU A 672 -34.63 29.31 5.13
CA LEU A 672 -34.70 30.00 6.42
C LEU A 672 -36.12 30.44 6.80
N ARG A 673 -36.90 30.93 5.83
CA ARG A 673 -38.31 31.31 6.06
C ARG A 673 -39.19 30.09 6.35
N SER A 674 -38.98 28.95 5.70
CA SER A 674 -39.77 27.74 5.96
C SER A 674 -39.49 27.20 7.37
N LEU A 675 -38.22 27.16 7.77
CA LEU A 675 -37.77 26.76 9.10
C LEU A 675 -38.29 27.70 10.21
N ALA A 676 -38.24 29.03 10.02
CA ALA A 676 -38.77 30.00 10.98
C ALA A 676 -40.30 29.91 11.16
N ASN A 677 -41.03 29.60 10.08
CA ASN A 677 -42.49 29.44 10.12
C ASN A 677 -42.93 28.19 10.89
N LYS A 678 -42.18 27.06 10.81
CA LYS A 678 -42.47 25.84 11.60
C LYS A 678 -42.48 26.09 13.12
N ASN A 679 -41.74 27.09 13.61
CA ASN A 679 -41.64 27.42 15.05
C ASN A 679 -42.72 28.41 15.56
N SER A 680 -43.53 29.02 14.68
CA SER A 680 -44.36 30.19 15.04
C SER A 680 -45.82 29.87 15.39
N SER A 681 -46.06 29.25 16.56
CA SER A 681 -47.41 29.10 17.14
C SER A 681 -47.94 30.37 17.82
N ASN A 682 -47.11 31.41 18.01
CA ASN A 682 -47.47 32.65 18.70
C ASN A 682 -47.63 33.88 17.77
N LYS A 683 -48.80 34.53 17.84
CA LYS A 683 -49.14 35.72 17.01
C LYS A 683 -48.28 36.98 17.27
N LYS A 684 -47.45 37.02 18.31
CA LYS A 684 -46.66 38.21 18.68
C LYS A 684 -45.38 38.41 17.85
N ASP A 685 -44.69 37.33 17.48
CA ASP A 685 -43.37 37.45 16.81
C ASP A 685 -43.45 37.85 15.33
N LYS A 686 -44.61 37.69 14.71
CA LYS A 686 -44.90 38.18 13.34
C LYS A 686 -44.65 39.68 13.14
N ARG A 687 -44.60 40.49 14.20
CA ARG A 687 -44.33 41.95 14.14
C ARG A 687 -42.86 42.34 14.27
N ARG A 688 -41.97 41.46 14.77
CA ARG A 688 -40.54 41.80 14.95
C ARG A 688 -39.68 41.46 13.74
N ILE A 689 -39.94 40.33 13.09
CA ILE A 689 -39.20 39.92 11.87
C ILE A 689 -39.49 40.87 10.68
N ALA A 690 -40.62 41.58 10.71
CA ALA A 690 -41.05 42.47 9.63
C ALA A 690 -40.36 43.85 9.59
N HIS A 691 -39.47 44.18 10.54
CA HIS A 691 -38.93 45.54 10.68
C HIS A 691 -37.53 45.77 10.07
N ASP A 692 -36.73 44.71 9.88
CA ASP A 692 -35.32 44.82 9.47
C ASP A 692 -35.02 44.25 8.06
N ALA A 693 -36.06 43.99 7.25
CA ALA A 693 -35.92 43.50 5.87
C ALA A 693 -36.43 44.54 4.84
N PRO A 694 -35.73 44.78 3.71
CA PRO A 694 -36.17 45.72 2.68
C PRO A 694 -37.58 45.42 2.12
N LEU A 695 -38.42 46.45 2.09
CA LEU A 695 -39.89 46.37 2.00
C LEU A 695 -40.47 46.14 0.59
N TYR A 696 -39.77 45.41 -0.29
CA TYR A 696 -40.13 45.34 -1.73
C TYR A 696 -40.50 43.95 -2.28
N LEU A 697 -40.56 42.91 -1.43
CA LEU A 697 -40.75 41.50 -1.86
C LEU A 697 -42.04 40.83 -1.35
N PHE A 698 -43.01 41.58 -0.84
CA PHE A 698 -44.27 41.03 -0.32
C PHE A 698 -45.49 41.46 -1.15
N ASN A 699 -45.82 40.64 -2.16
CA ASN A 699 -47.21 40.36 -2.57
C ASN A 699 -47.22 39.17 -3.55
N GLY A 700 -47.77 38.03 -3.13
CA GLY A 700 -47.88 36.81 -3.94
C GLY A 700 -48.36 35.63 -3.09
N ALA A 701 -49.34 34.87 -3.58
CA ALA A 701 -50.11 33.89 -2.78
C ALA A 701 -49.63 32.43 -2.93
N GLN A 702 -50.17 31.55 -2.08
CA GLN A 702 -49.83 30.14 -1.89
C GLN A 702 -49.94 29.24 -3.16
N ARG A 703 -49.09 28.20 -3.24
CA ARG A 703 -49.45 26.80 -3.64
C ARG A 703 -48.30 25.79 -3.43
N ASN A 704 -48.62 24.60 -2.90
CA ASN A 704 -47.71 23.49 -2.45
C ASN A 704 -47.18 22.55 -3.56
N LYS A 705 -46.15 21.68 -3.26
CA LYS A 705 -45.84 20.24 -3.64
C LYS A 705 -44.30 19.82 -3.38
N ARG A 706 -43.55 18.95 -4.16
CA ARG A 706 -42.06 18.54 -4.11
C ARG A 706 -41.04 18.38 -5.41
N PHE A 707 -40.25 19.40 -5.88
CA PHE A 707 -39.20 19.69 -6.95
C PHE A 707 -39.04 21.26 -7.06
N SER A 708 -37.88 21.95 -7.16
CA SER A 708 -37.73 23.43 -6.88
C SER A 708 -38.98 24.33 -7.17
N ALA A 709 -39.69 24.80 -6.13
CA ALA A 709 -40.98 25.49 -6.27
C ALA A 709 -40.92 26.93 -6.78
N ASP A 710 -39.71 27.47 -6.91
CA ASP A 710 -39.46 28.75 -7.55
C ASP A 710 -39.65 28.61 -9.07
N PRO A 711 -40.67 29.22 -9.69
CA PRO A 711 -40.88 29.09 -11.13
C PRO A 711 -39.70 29.61 -11.96
N GLU A 712 -38.90 30.51 -11.40
CA GLU A 712 -37.68 31.02 -12.04
C GLU A 712 -36.57 29.95 -12.08
N ALA A 713 -36.55 28.99 -11.15
CA ALA A 713 -35.56 27.91 -11.14
C ALA A 713 -35.85 26.79 -12.16
N LYS A 714 -36.93 26.91 -12.95
CA LYS A 714 -37.22 26.02 -14.07
C LYS A 714 -36.52 26.52 -15.34
N TRP A 715 -35.97 25.61 -16.14
CA TRP A 715 -35.52 25.92 -17.50
C TRP A 715 -36.73 26.18 -18.41
N SER A 716 -36.76 27.36 -19.06
CA SER A 716 -37.80 27.75 -20.02
C SER A 716 -37.39 27.51 -21.47
N ASP A 717 -36.09 27.66 -21.73
CA ASP A 717 -35.53 27.71 -23.07
C ASP A 717 -34.84 26.38 -23.36
N PHE A 718 -35.20 25.74 -24.48
CA PHE A 718 -34.67 24.45 -24.91
C PHE A 718 -34.21 24.53 -26.38
N PRO A 719 -33.09 23.88 -26.76
CA PRO A 719 -32.22 23.05 -25.92
C PRO A 719 -31.44 23.86 -24.88
N ILE A 720 -31.12 23.22 -23.74
CA ILE A 720 -30.25 23.80 -22.71
C ILE A 720 -28.82 23.81 -23.25
N LYS A 721 -28.24 24.98 -23.40
CA LYS A 721 -26.86 25.12 -23.89
C LYS A 721 -25.85 24.64 -22.84
N TYR A 722 -24.80 23.96 -23.27
CA TYR A 722 -23.69 23.56 -22.42
C TYR A 722 -22.34 23.68 -23.13
N ARG A 723 -21.27 23.75 -22.33
CA ARG A 723 -19.88 23.74 -22.82
C ARG A 723 -18.93 23.02 -21.87
N PHE A 724 -17.67 22.89 -22.29
CA PHE A 724 -16.61 22.20 -21.54
C PHE A 724 -15.48 23.20 -21.23
N ASP A 725 -15.07 23.26 -19.97
CA ASP A 725 -13.87 24.00 -19.58
C ASP A 725 -12.60 23.21 -19.96
N GLU A 726 -11.49 23.91 -20.24
CA GLU A 726 -10.20 23.30 -20.63
C GLU A 726 -9.60 22.37 -19.57
N SER A 727 -10.09 22.42 -18.32
CA SER A 727 -9.67 21.53 -17.24
C SER A 727 -10.10 20.07 -17.39
N LEU A 728 -11.13 19.77 -18.19
CA LEU A 728 -11.67 18.40 -18.29
C LEU A 728 -10.82 17.48 -19.17
N ASP A 729 -10.66 16.23 -18.72
CA ASP A 729 -10.01 15.19 -19.53
C ASP A 729 -10.98 14.50 -20.53
N ILE A 730 -10.40 13.73 -21.46
CA ILE A 730 -11.14 13.04 -22.52
C ILE A 730 -12.13 12.00 -21.95
N LEU A 731 -11.80 11.37 -20.81
CA LEU A 731 -12.69 10.39 -20.17
C LEU A 731 -13.89 11.11 -19.55
N GLN A 732 -13.66 12.18 -18.79
CA GLN A 732 -14.72 13.01 -18.21
C GLN A 732 -15.68 13.52 -19.29
N ILE A 733 -15.17 14.11 -20.37
CA ILE A 733 -15.99 14.59 -21.50
C ILE A 733 -16.82 13.44 -22.09
N SER A 734 -16.22 12.26 -22.30
CA SER A 734 -16.95 11.09 -22.83
C SER A 734 -18.06 10.60 -21.90
N GLN A 735 -17.86 10.66 -20.58
CA GLN A 735 -18.88 10.24 -19.60
C GLN A 735 -19.97 11.30 -19.42
N ILE A 736 -19.64 12.60 -19.51
CA ILE A 736 -20.61 13.70 -19.51
C ILE A 736 -21.54 13.60 -20.72
N LEU A 737 -21.01 13.39 -21.93
CA LEU A 737 -21.82 13.23 -23.14
C LEU A 737 -22.83 12.08 -23.00
N LYS A 738 -22.39 10.95 -22.44
CA LYS A 738 -23.26 9.79 -22.16
C LYS A 738 -24.30 10.06 -21.06
N ALA A 739 -23.96 10.83 -20.03
CA ALA A 739 -24.89 11.25 -18.99
C ALA A 739 -25.97 12.22 -19.53
N LEU A 740 -25.60 13.13 -20.44
CA LEU A 740 -26.55 13.98 -21.16
C LEU A 740 -27.46 13.17 -22.08
N GLU A 741 -26.91 12.21 -22.83
CA GLU A 741 -27.67 11.28 -23.69
C GLU A 741 -28.78 10.55 -22.90
N ILE A 742 -28.45 9.97 -21.74
CA ILE A 742 -29.43 9.30 -20.85
C ILE A 742 -30.62 10.22 -20.51
N TRP A 743 -30.38 11.49 -20.18
CA TRP A 743 -31.47 12.43 -19.91
C TRP A 743 -32.30 12.76 -21.16
N GLN A 744 -31.69 12.83 -22.35
CA GLN A 744 -32.38 13.15 -23.60
C GLN A 744 -33.23 11.98 -24.14
N GLU A 745 -32.76 10.74 -24.00
CA GLU A 745 -33.49 9.55 -24.43
C GLU A 745 -34.77 9.34 -23.62
N ASN A 746 -34.70 9.62 -22.31
CA ASN A 746 -35.77 9.30 -21.36
C ASN A 746 -36.75 10.47 -21.10
N THR A 747 -36.43 11.68 -21.58
CA THR A 747 -37.25 12.88 -21.35
C THR A 747 -37.45 13.73 -22.61
N CYS A 748 -38.23 14.81 -22.52
CA CYS A 748 -38.30 15.83 -23.59
C CYS A 748 -37.13 16.83 -23.57
N ILE A 749 -36.27 16.81 -22.54
CA ILE A 749 -35.18 17.77 -22.38
C ILE A 749 -34.11 17.50 -23.45
N ARG A 750 -33.57 18.57 -24.03
CA ARG A 750 -32.50 18.52 -25.04
C ARG A 750 -31.37 19.43 -24.62
N PHE A 751 -30.15 19.05 -24.95
CA PHE A 751 -28.93 19.78 -24.64
C PHE A 751 -28.15 20.08 -25.92
N GLU A 752 -27.58 21.28 -26.03
CA GLU A 752 -26.82 21.73 -27.20
C GLU A 752 -25.40 22.15 -26.79
N ASN A 753 -24.38 21.61 -27.47
CA ASN A 753 -22.99 21.99 -27.22
C ASN A 753 -22.70 23.33 -27.94
N ASP A 754 -22.49 24.39 -27.16
CA ASP A 754 -22.19 25.73 -27.65
C ASP A 754 -21.08 26.34 -26.78
N GLN A 755 -19.83 26.26 -27.26
CA GLN A 755 -18.66 26.77 -26.54
C GLN A 755 -18.68 28.31 -26.42
N GLU A 756 -19.35 28.99 -27.36
CA GLU A 756 -19.55 30.45 -27.35
C GLU A 756 -20.87 30.87 -26.67
N ALA A 757 -21.53 29.94 -25.96
CA ALA A 757 -22.79 30.21 -25.27
C ALA A 757 -22.74 31.46 -24.38
N SER A 758 -23.77 32.29 -24.53
CA SER A 758 -23.99 33.50 -23.74
C SER A 758 -25.43 33.54 -23.26
N GLY A 759 -25.66 34.18 -22.10
CA GLY A 759 -26.90 34.01 -21.35
C GLY A 759 -26.87 32.74 -20.49
N ASP A 760 -28.02 32.08 -20.35
CA ASP A 760 -28.21 30.93 -19.45
C ASP A 760 -27.66 29.65 -20.09
N HIS A 761 -26.60 29.08 -19.51
CA HIS A 761 -25.94 27.88 -20.04
C HIS A 761 -25.15 27.12 -18.96
N LEU A 762 -24.86 25.85 -19.25
CA LEU A 762 -24.09 24.96 -18.40
C LEU A 762 -22.60 24.96 -18.77
N GLU A 763 -21.71 24.81 -17.79
CA GLU A 763 -20.27 24.64 -18.01
C GLU A 763 -19.71 23.50 -17.16
N PHE A 764 -19.31 22.40 -17.78
CA PHE A 764 -18.66 21.31 -17.03
C PHE A 764 -17.18 21.65 -16.83
N PHE A 765 -16.64 21.43 -15.61
CA PHE A 765 -15.25 21.73 -15.25
C PHE A 765 -14.67 20.77 -14.19
N GLU A 766 -13.35 20.66 -14.09
CA GLU A 766 -12.68 19.86 -13.04
C GLU A 766 -12.59 20.65 -11.73
N GLY A 767 -13.33 20.24 -10.69
CA GLY A 767 -13.31 20.85 -9.35
C GLY A 767 -12.90 19.91 -8.22
N ASP A 768 -12.88 20.42 -6.99
CA ASP A 768 -12.55 19.63 -5.78
C ASP A 768 -13.80 18.88 -5.26
N GLY A 769 -14.15 17.81 -5.97
CA GLY A 769 -15.32 16.97 -5.71
C GLY A 769 -16.43 17.11 -6.76
N CYS A 770 -17.53 16.40 -6.54
CA CYS A 770 -18.73 16.43 -7.37
C CYS A 770 -19.72 17.41 -6.73
N TYR A 771 -20.20 18.39 -7.48
CA TYR A 771 -21.23 19.33 -7.02
C TYR A 771 -21.85 20.15 -8.15
N SER A 772 -23.06 20.66 -7.89
CA SER A 772 -23.85 21.46 -8.83
C SER A 772 -24.80 22.42 -8.12
N MET A 773 -25.57 23.18 -8.90
CA MET A 773 -26.64 24.07 -8.41
C MET A 773 -28.01 23.43 -8.68
N ILE A 774 -29.01 23.74 -7.86
CA ILE A 774 -30.37 23.22 -8.07
C ILE A 774 -31.19 24.13 -8.99
N GLY A 775 -31.65 23.56 -10.10
CA GLY A 775 -32.45 24.22 -11.13
C GLY A 775 -31.64 25.22 -11.96
N ARG A 776 -32.35 26.05 -12.74
CA ARG A 776 -31.76 27.18 -13.49
C ARG A 776 -31.39 28.30 -12.53
N PHE A 777 -30.09 28.57 -12.39
CA PHE A 777 -29.55 29.68 -11.60
C PHE A 777 -29.57 31.00 -12.38
N GLY A 778 -29.36 30.94 -13.70
CA GLY A 778 -29.23 32.09 -14.60
C GLY A 778 -27.76 32.44 -14.90
N GLY A 779 -27.49 32.88 -16.13
CA GLY A 779 -26.13 33.07 -16.64
C GLY A 779 -25.35 31.76 -16.74
N LYS A 780 -24.04 31.84 -16.46
CA LYS A 780 -23.15 30.68 -16.49
C LYS A 780 -23.28 29.83 -15.22
N GLN A 781 -23.81 28.62 -15.36
CA GLN A 781 -23.97 27.64 -14.28
C GLN A 781 -23.04 26.45 -14.50
N GLY A 782 -21.98 26.36 -13.71
CA GLY A 782 -21.01 25.29 -13.79
C GLY A 782 -21.43 24.01 -13.06
N ILE A 783 -20.96 22.86 -13.56
CA ILE A 783 -21.11 21.55 -12.92
C ILE A 783 -19.70 20.98 -12.67
N SER A 784 -19.39 20.72 -11.40
CA SER A 784 -18.06 20.24 -10.99
C SER A 784 -17.96 18.73 -11.14
N ILE A 785 -17.15 18.26 -12.09
CA ILE A 785 -16.79 16.86 -12.27
C ILE A 785 -15.33 16.70 -11.84
N GLY A 786 -15.10 16.61 -10.53
CA GLY A 786 -13.77 16.40 -9.96
C GLY A 786 -13.23 14.98 -10.16
N LYS A 787 -11.98 14.75 -9.71
CA LYS A 787 -11.36 13.42 -9.76
C LYS A 787 -12.13 12.42 -8.88
N GLY A 788 -12.52 11.29 -9.47
CA GLY A 788 -13.39 10.29 -8.85
C GLY A 788 -14.89 10.49 -9.13
N CYS A 789 -15.28 11.56 -9.85
CA CYS A 789 -16.67 11.82 -10.24
C CYS A 789 -17.03 11.24 -11.63
N GLU A 790 -16.14 10.48 -12.27
CA GLU A 790 -16.27 10.05 -13.67
C GLU A 790 -17.31 8.92 -13.88
N ARG A 791 -17.92 8.40 -12.80
CA ARG A 791 -18.99 7.40 -12.87
C ARG A 791 -20.26 8.05 -13.44
N ILE A 792 -20.83 7.47 -14.49
CA ILE A 792 -22.04 7.97 -15.19
C ILE A 792 -23.15 8.38 -14.21
N GLY A 793 -23.51 7.52 -13.26
CA GLY A 793 -24.56 7.82 -12.29
C GLY A 793 -24.27 9.01 -11.37
N THR A 794 -23.01 9.31 -11.09
CA THR A 794 -22.62 10.55 -10.38
C THR A 794 -22.88 11.77 -11.25
N ILE A 795 -22.48 11.74 -12.53
CA ILE A 795 -22.69 12.87 -13.46
C ILE A 795 -24.18 13.08 -13.74
N VAL A 796 -24.95 11.99 -13.91
CA VAL A 796 -26.41 12.00 -14.07
C VAL A 796 -27.10 12.64 -12.86
N HIS A 797 -26.61 12.36 -11.63
CA HIS A 797 -27.09 12.96 -10.38
C HIS A 797 -26.86 14.49 -10.33
N GLU A 798 -25.65 14.97 -10.68
CA GLU A 798 -25.36 16.42 -10.76
C GLU A 798 -26.20 17.14 -11.84
N ILE A 799 -26.47 16.48 -12.97
CA ILE A 799 -27.41 16.99 -13.98
C ILE A 799 -28.83 17.01 -13.40
N GLY A 800 -29.23 15.99 -12.62
CA GLY A 800 -30.52 15.96 -11.91
C GLY A 800 -30.74 17.16 -10.99
N HIS A 801 -29.74 17.54 -10.19
CA HIS A 801 -29.77 18.79 -9.43
C HIS A 801 -29.96 20.00 -10.36
N THR A 802 -29.15 20.13 -11.40
CA THR A 802 -29.23 21.21 -12.41
C THR A 802 -30.62 21.30 -13.07
N LEU A 803 -31.33 20.19 -13.23
CA LEU A 803 -32.70 20.15 -13.73
C LEU A 803 -33.76 20.57 -12.70
N GLY A 804 -33.43 20.58 -11.40
CA GLY A 804 -34.29 21.06 -10.31
C GLY A 804 -34.66 20.00 -9.26
N ILE A 805 -34.05 18.81 -9.32
CA ILE A 805 -34.32 17.71 -8.40
C ILE A 805 -33.53 17.92 -7.10
N TRP A 806 -34.22 17.78 -5.96
CA TRP A 806 -33.61 17.76 -4.63
C TRP A 806 -33.33 16.31 -4.21
N HIS A 807 -32.52 16.11 -3.18
CA HIS A 807 -32.35 14.78 -2.63
C HIS A 807 -33.65 14.14 -2.15
N GLU A 808 -33.77 12.83 -2.38
CA GLU A 808 -34.98 12.07 -2.08
C GLU A 808 -35.22 11.99 -0.55
N GLN A 809 -34.18 11.81 0.28
CA GLN A 809 -34.33 11.81 1.75
C GLN A 809 -34.77 13.16 2.32
N SER A 810 -34.60 14.25 1.57
CA SER A 810 -34.99 15.61 1.98
C SER A 810 -36.48 15.90 1.69
N ARG A 811 -37.23 14.96 1.09
CA ARG A 811 -38.66 15.12 0.79
C ARG A 811 -39.54 15.24 2.05
N PRO A 812 -40.69 15.95 2.00
CA PRO A 812 -41.64 16.08 3.10
C PRO A 812 -42.39 14.79 3.45
N ASP A 813 -42.37 13.75 2.60
CA ASP A 813 -42.91 12.42 2.91
C ASP A 813 -41.86 11.38 3.31
N ALA A 814 -40.57 11.73 3.30
CA ALA A 814 -39.48 10.79 3.56
C ALA A 814 -39.63 10.04 4.89
N GLU A 815 -40.18 10.70 5.92
CA GLU A 815 -40.46 10.12 7.24
C GLU A 815 -41.34 8.87 7.21
N LYS A 816 -42.13 8.64 6.14
CA LYS A 816 -42.92 7.42 5.95
C LYS A 816 -42.10 6.20 5.50
N TYR A 817 -40.96 6.43 4.87
CA TYR A 817 -40.15 5.39 4.20
C TYR A 817 -38.79 5.17 4.86
N ILE A 818 -38.23 6.23 5.47
CA ILE A 818 -36.95 6.21 6.16
C ILE A 818 -37.05 6.75 7.59
N THR A 819 -36.10 6.34 8.43
CA THR A 819 -35.87 6.82 9.80
C THR A 819 -34.46 7.35 9.89
N ILE A 820 -34.33 8.60 10.37
CA ILE A 820 -33.05 9.31 10.47
C ILE A 820 -32.47 9.07 11.87
N ALA A 821 -31.41 8.27 11.97
CA ALA A 821 -30.75 7.93 13.23
C ALA A 821 -29.83 9.08 13.68
N LYS A 822 -30.44 10.13 14.24
CA LYS A 822 -29.78 11.41 14.62
C LYS A 822 -28.57 11.23 15.53
N ASP A 823 -28.55 10.21 16.38
CA ASP A 823 -27.42 9.93 17.29
C ASP A 823 -26.21 9.29 16.57
N HIS A 824 -26.40 8.75 15.37
CA HIS A 824 -25.34 8.24 14.50
C HIS A 824 -24.82 9.30 13.51
N ILE A 825 -25.45 10.48 13.43
CA ILE A 825 -25.05 11.56 12.51
C ILE A 825 -24.01 12.45 13.19
N ILE A 826 -22.95 12.84 12.47
CA ILE A 826 -21.97 13.82 12.97
C ILE A 826 -22.71 15.13 13.30
N PRO A 827 -22.66 15.66 14.54
CA PRO A 827 -23.54 16.77 14.95
C PRO A 827 -23.48 18.05 14.08
N SER A 828 -22.35 18.30 13.41
CA SER A 828 -22.18 19.43 12.48
C SER A 828 -22.86 19.26 11.10
N TYR A 829 -23.40 18.06 10.82
CA TYR A 829 -24.01 17.66 9.53
C TYR A 829 -25.50 17.30 9.67
N ILE A 830 -26.13 17.55 10.82
CA ILE A 830 -27.57 17.33 11.02
C ILE A 830 -28.43 18.20 10.09
N SER A 831 -27.91 19.36 9.68
CA SER A 831 -28.53 20.23 8.67
C SER A 831 -28.74 19.53 7.32
N GLU A 832 -27.92 18.53 6.99
CA GLU A 832 -27.97 17.82 5.70
C GLU A 832 -29.10 16.78 5.65
N PHE A 833 -29.84 16.60 6.75
CA PHE A 833 -30.96 15.68 6.91
C PHE A 833 -32.30 16.41 7.16
N LEU A 834 -32.34 17.73 6.93
CA LEU A 834 -33.54 18.52 7.13
C LEU A 834 -34.55 18.24 6.02
N GLN A 835 -35.70 17.68 6.40
CA GLN A 835 -36.87 17.61 5.54
C GLN A 835 -37.36 19.01 5.15
N ARG A 836 -37.48 19.22 3.84
CA ARG A 836 -38.06 20.43 3.25
C ARG A 836 -39.55 20.53 3.54
N SER A 837 -40.11 21.73 3.37
CA SER A 837 -41.56 21.93 3.37
C SER A 837 -42.17 21.70 1.99
N GLU A 838 -43.48 21.50 1.93
CA GLU A 838 -44.22 21.46 0.66
C GLU A 838 -44.23 22.79 -0.11
N ASN A 839 -43.58 23.86 0.39
CA ASN A 839 -43.47 25.15 -0.30
C ASN A 839 -42.13 25.32 -1.02
N GLU A 840 -41.15 24.46 -0.77
CA GLU A 840 -39.81 24.59 -1.36
C GLU A 840 -39.72 23.90 -2.73
N ILE A 841 -40.76 23.14 -3.09
CA ILE A 841 -40.70 22.05 -4.05
C ILE A 841 -42.13 21.74 -4.72
N VAL A 842 -42.29 21.06 -5.89
CA VAL A 842 -43.48 20.49 -6.65
C VAL A 842 -43.40 18.97 -7.12
N THR A 843 -44.17 17.96 -6.63
CA THR A 843 -43.95 16.47 -6.70
C THR A 843 -44.51 15.82 -7.94
N PHE A 844 -45.56 16.43 -8.46
CA PHE A 844 -46.42 15.87 -9.49
C PHE A 844 -46.99 14.47 -9.15
N ASP A 845 -47.27 14.24 -7.85
CA ASP A 845 -47.82 12.99 -7.29
C ASP A 845 -47.00 11.72 -7.60
N VAL A 846 -45.70 11.88 -7.88
CA VAL A 846 -44.74 10.78 -7.99
C VAL A 846 -44.46 10.18 -6.60
N PRO A 847 -44.50 8.83 -6.45
CA PRO A 847 -44.15 8.14 -5.19
C PRO A 847 -42.75 8.46 -4.66
N TYR A 848 -42.45 7.98 -3.47
CA TYR A 848 -41.10 7.99 -2.91
C TYR A 848 -40.33 6.79 -3.45
N ASP A 849 -39.13 7.00 -3.98
CA ASP A 849 -38.32 5.94 -4.60
C ASP A 849 -37.04 5.69 -3.79
N LEU A 850 -36.99 4.56 -3.09
CA LEU A 850 -35.82 4.17 -2.30
C LEU A 850 -34.60 3.88 -3.19
N GLY A 851 -34.79 3.60 -4.47
CA GLY A 851 -33.72 3.44 -5.46
C GLY A 851 -33.44 4.69 -6.29
N SER A 852 -34.03 5.85 -5.98
CA SER A 852 -33.72 7.11 -6.67
C SER A 852 -32.21 7.38 -6.67
N ILE A 853 -31.69 7.84 -7.82
CA ILE A 853 -30.29 8.26 -7.93
C ILE A 853 -29.99 9.47 -7.01
N MET A 854 -31.04 10.20 -6.59
CA MET A 854 -30.99 11.34 -5.68
C MET A 854 -31.12 10.94 -4.21
N HIS A 855 -31.16 9.65 -3.87
CA HIS A 855 -31.17 9.20 -2.48
C HIS A 855 -29.73 9.12 -1.91
N TYR A 856 -29.56 9.50 -0.65
CA TYR A 856 -28.34 9.23 0.12
C TYR A 856 -28.17 7.74 0.45
N GLY A 857 -26.91 7.28 0.55
CA GLY A 857 -26.59 5.95 1.08
C GLY A 857 -26.83 5.82 2.59
N SER A 858 -27.02 4.58 3.03
CA SER A 858 -27.40 4.22 4.41
C SER A 858 -26.48 4.77 5.53
N ILE A 859 -25.20 5.01 5.23
CA ILE A 859 -24.18 5.51 6.17
C ILE A 859 -23.76 6.98 5.94
N ALA A 860 -24.51 7.75 5.16
CA ALA A 860 -24.19 9.14 4.85
C ALA A 860 -23.94 9.97 6.13
N PHE A 861 -22.84 10.73 6.18
CA PHE A 861 -22.44 11.58 7.32
C PHE A 861 -22.40 10.88 8.71
N SER A 862 -22.20 9.56 8.73
CA SER A 862 -22.11 8.77 9.96
C SER A 862 -20.90 9.11 10.82
N VAL A 863 -21.07 9.07 12.15
CA VAL A 863 -20.02 9.39 13.15
C VAL A 863 -18.79 8.48 13.03
N ASP A 864 -19.00 7.21 12.72
CA ASP A 864 -18.00 6.13 12.67
C ASP A 864 -17.81 5.57 11.23
N GLN A 865 -18.53 6.12 10.25
CA GLN A 865 -18.58 5.66 8.85
C GLN A 865 -19.12 4.23 8.67
N LYS A 866 -19.88 3.69 9.64
CA LYS A 866 -20.43 2.32 9.62
C LYS A 866 -21.85 2.23 10.16
N SER A 867 -22.15 2.94 11.25
CA SER A 867 -23.49 3.07 11.79
C SER A 867 -24.40 3.69 10.74
N LYS A 868 -25.51 3.01 10.43
CA LYS A 868 -26.51 3.51 9.48
C LYS A 868 -27.16 4.77 10.08
N THR A 869 -27.08 5.87 9.33
CA THR A 869 -27.72 7.17 9.62
C THR A 869 -29.10 7.25 8.97
N LEU A 870 -29.29 6.55 7.86
CA LEU A 870 -30.55 6.35 7.18
C LEU A 870 -30.94 4.88 7.25
N LEU A 871 -31.93 4.61 8.10
CA LEU A 871 -32.57 3.30 8.21
C LEU A 871 -33.82 3.30 7.34
N THR A 872 -33.95 2.34 6.41
CA THR A 872 -35.23 2.13 5.73
C THR A 872 -36.23 1.56 6.73
N ARG A 873 -37.51 1.96 6.65
CA ARG A 873 -38.55 1.43 7.55
C ARG A 873 -38.80 -0.06 7.32
N ASP A 874 -38.69 -0.47 6.07
CA ASP A 874 -38.60 -1.87 5.67
C ASP A 874 -37.12 -2.26 5.51
N PRO A 875 -36.60 -3.22 6.29
CA PRO A 875 -35.20 -3.65 6.20
C PRO A 875 -34.80 -4.25 4.85
N PHE A 876 -35.72 -4.82 4.07
CA PHE A 876 -35.39 -5.44 2.77
C PHE A 876 -34.98 -4.40 1.72
N TYR A 877 -35.43 -3.15 1.83
CA TYR A 877 -34.97 -2.04 0.98
C TYR A 877 -33.64 -1.42 1.42
N GLN A 878 -33.01 -1.91 2.49
CA GLN A 878 -31.88 -1.21 3.11
C GLN A 878 -30.62 -1.14 2.23
N MET A 879 -30.47 -2.07 1.27
CA MET A 879 -29.40 -2.10 0.27
C MET A 879 -29.80 -1.44 -1.06
N THR A 880 -31.06 -1.05 -1.23
CA THR A 880 -31.56 -0.32 -2.41
C THR A 880 -31.16 1.17 -2.37
N ILE A 881 -31.06 1.77 -1.17
CA ILE A 881 -30.77 3.21 -1.02
C ILE A 881 -29.33 3.61 -1.33
N GLY A 882 -29.17 4.72 -2.07
CA GLY A 882 -27.87 5.33 -2.37
C GLY A 882 -27.17 4.83 -3.63
N GLN A 883 -27.87 4.09 -4.50
CA GLN A 883 -27.31 3.60 -5.77
C GLN A 883 -26.82 4.76 -6.67
N ARG A 884 -25.86 4.46 -7.55
CA ARG A 884 -25.25 5.41 -8.51
C ARG A 884 -25.00 4.73 -9.87
N ASP A 885 -25.91 3.87 -10.27
CA ASP A 885 -25.85 3.08 -11.51
C ASP A 885 -26.59 3.77 -12.65
N SER A 886 -27.87 4.09 -12.44
CA SER A 886 -28.75 4.72 -13.43
C SER A 886 -29.86 5.54 -12.77
N LEU A 887 -30.60 6.31 -13.57
CA LEU A 887 -31.89 6.85 -13.15
C LEU A 887 -32.86 5.72 -12.80
N SER A 888 -33.69 5.95 -11.79
CA SER A 888 -34.89 5.14 -11.56
C SER A 888 -36.02 5.56 -12.51
N PHE A 889 -37.08 4.74 -12.59
CA PHE A 889 -38.28 5.09 -13.35
C PHE A 889 -38.94 6.38 -12.81
N TYR A 890 -38.88 6.62 -11.51
CA TYR A 890 -39.49 7.80 -10.89
C TYR A 890 -38.62 9.07 -10.95
N ASP A 891 -37.29 8.95 -10.99
CA ASP A 891 -36.42 10.09 -11.33
C ASP A 891 -36.81 10.69 -12.70
N ILE A 892 -37.04 9.81 -13.68
CA ILE A 892 -37.46 10.17 -15.05
C ILE A 892 -38.89 10.71 -15.06
N LYS A 893 -39.83 10.04 -14.36
CA LYS A 893 -41.23 10.47 -14.28
C LYS A 893 -41.38 11.87 -13.66
N LEU A 894 -40.60 12.17 -12.62
CA LEU A 894 -40.59 13.48 -11.96
C LEU A 894 -40.21 14.60 -12.94
N ILE A 895 -39.16 14.40 -13.75
CA ILE A 895 -38.75 15.37 -14.78
C ILE A 895 -39.76 15.47 -15.93
N ASN A 896 -40.33 14.34 -16.39
CA ASN A 896 -41.34 14.36 -17.45
C ASN A 896 -42.63 15.07 -17.02
N GLU A 897 -43.04 14.90 -15.77
CA GLU A 897 -44.14 15.67 -15.18
C GLU A 897 -43.80 17.16 -14.97
N ALA A 898 -42.57 17.47 -14.59
CA ALA A 898 -42.12 18.85 -14.39
C ALA A 898 -42.03 19.65 -15.70
N TYR A 899 -41.42 19.08 -16.74
CA TYR A 899 -41.06 19.76 -17.98
C TYR A 899 -41.95 19.42 -19.17
N CYS A 900 -42.34 18.15 -19.32
CA CYS A 900 -42.87 17.61 -20.57
C CYS A 900 -44.40 17.43 -20.58
N LYS A 901 -45.06 17.75 -19.47
CA LYS A 901 -46.52 17.63 -19.30
C LYS A 901 -47.27 18.47 -20.35
N GLY A 902 -48.08 17.81 -21.17
CA GLY A 902 -48.86 18.43 -22.24
C GLY A 902 -48.24 18.35 -23.64
N HIS A 903 -47.07 17.70 -23.81
CA HIS A 903 -46.55 17.34 -25.14
C HIS A 903 -47.51 16.38 -25.88
N CYS A 904 -48.00 15.37 -25.17
CA CYS A 904 -49.00 14.43 -25.66
C CYS A 904 -50.42 14.93 -25.37
N LYS A 905 -51.31 14.75 -26.34
CA LYS A 905 -52.74 15.14 -26.28
C LYS A 905 -53.67 13.92 -26.21
N GLU A 906 -53.10 12.75 -26.43
CA GLU A 906 -53.70 11.44 -26.35
C GLU A 906 -54.16 11.15 -24.91
N LYS A 907 -55.15 10.27 -24.78
CA LYS A 907 -55.57 9.78 -23.47
C LYS A 907 -54.53 8.77 -22.98
N ASP A 908 -54.13 8.88 -21.71
CA ASP A 908 -53.28 7.86 -21.09
C ASP A 908 -54.05 6.54 -20.98
N GLU A 909 -53.53 5.51 -21.67
CA GLU A 909 -54.02 4.12 -21.66
C GLU A 909 -52.93 3.14 -21.23
N CYS A 910 -51.84 3.64 -20.65
CA CYS A 910 -50.71 2.86 -20.20
C CYS A 910 -51.07 1.94 -19.04
N ARG A 911 -50.42 0.78 -18.97
CA ARG A 911 -50.61 -0.25 -17.95
C ARG A 911 -49.39 -0.33 -17.03
N ASN A 912 -49.53 -1.09 -15.94
CA ASN A 912 -48.43 -1.48 -15.05
C ASN A 912 -47.59 -0.29 -14.54
N GLY A 913 -48.22 0.85 -14.26
CA GLY A 913 -47.56 2.07 -13.75
C GLY A 913 -46.88 2.96 -14.81
N GLY A 914 -46.86 2.53 -16.07
CA GLY A 914 -46.40 3.32 -17.22
C GLY A 914 -47.22 4.60 -17.46
N TYR A 915 -46.69 5.50 -18.28
CA TYR A 915 -47.34 6.76 -18.69
C TYR A 915 -46.92 7.14 -20.12
N LEU A 916 -47.63 8.02 -20.81
CA LEU A 916 -47.32 8.40 -22.20
C LEU A 916 -45.89 8.96 -22.34
N ASN A 917 -45.11 8.43 -23.29
CA ASN A 917 -43.72 8.88 -23.52
C ASN A 917 -43.72 10.26 -24.20
N PRO A 918 -43.16 11.33 -23.58
CA PRO A 918 -43.18 12.67 -24.18
C PRO A 918 -42.38 12.82 -25.47
N SER A 919 -41.43 11.92 -25.74
CA SER A 919 -40.68 11.86 -27.00
C SER A 919 -41.40 11.07 -28.10
N ASN A 920 -42.39 10.23 -27.76
CA ASN A 920 -43.22 9.50 -28.72
C ASN A 920 -44.59 9.13 -28.12
N CYS A 921 -45.57 10.03 -28.30
CA CYS A 921 -46.90 9.94 -27.69
C CYS A 921 -47.76 8.73 -28.11
N ASN A 922 -47.34 7.95 -29.12
CA ASN A 922 -48.02 6.71 -29.51
C ASN A 922 -47.61 5.50 -28.65
N ASN A 923 -46.54 5.63 -27.86
CA ASN A 923 -46.00 4.59 -26.99
C ASN A 923 -45.94 5.08 -25.54
N CYS A 924 -46.13 4.17 -24.60
CA CYS A 924 -45.90 4.41 -23.19
C CYS A 924 -44.41 4.30 -22.83
N PHE A 925 -43.99 5.11 -21.86
CA PHE A 925 -42.75 4.94 -21.13
C PHE A 925 -42.98 3.94 -20.00
N CYS A 926 -42.27 2.82 -20.04
CA CYS A 926 -42.57 1.64 -19.21
C CYS A 926 -41.56 1.47 -18.07
N PRO A 927 -41.99 0.99 -16.89
CA PRO A 927 -41.05 0.65 -15.82
C PRO A 927 -40.21 -0.58 -16.18
N SER A 928 -39.05 -0.73 -15.52
CA SER A 928 -38.17 -1.88 -15.72
C SER A 928 -38.89 -3.20 -15.46
N GLY A 929 -38.89 -4.08 -16.47
CA GLY A 929 -39.63 -5.34 -16.52
C GLY A 929 -40.85 -5.32 -17.45
N PHE A 930 -41.34 -4.15 -17.89
CA PHE A 930 -42.52 -4.03 -18.75
C PHE A 930 -42.24 -3.33 -20.08
N GLY A 931 -42.97 -3.74 -21.11
CA GLY A 931 -42.83 -3.28 -22.49
C GLY A 931 -44.09 -3.52 -23.33
N GLY A 932 -43.97 -3.36 -24.64
CA GLY A 932 -45.12 -3.16 -25.53
C GLY A 932 -45.54 -1.69 -25.58
N SER A 933 -46.42 -1.33 -26.54
CA SER A 933 -46.78 0.08 -26.75
C SER A 933 -47.61 0.67 -25.61
N LYS A 934 -48.21 -0.16 -24.75
CA LYS A 934 -48.98 0.25 -23.57
C LYS A 934 -48.40 -0.28 -22.25
N CYS A 935 -47.16 -0.75 -22.25
CA CYS A 935 -46.54 -1.47 -21.11
C CYS A 935 -47.33 -2.73 -20.71
N GLU A 936 -48.02 -3.34 -21.67
CA GLU A 936 -48.97 -4.44 -21.47
C GLU A 936 -48.33 -5.83 -21.46
N LYS A 937 -47.01 -5.92 -21.64
CA LYS A 937 -46.23 -7.17 -21.72
C LYS A 937 -45.00 -7.10 -20.84
N HIS A 938 -44.42 -8.25 -20.51
CA HIS A 938 -43.06 -8.35 -19.98
C HIS A 938 -42.04 -7.89 -21.05
N ASP A 939 -41.02 -7.13 -20.64
CA ASP A 939 -39.95 -6.68 -21.52
C ASP A 939 -38.72 -7.59 -21.42
N THR A 940 -38.53 -8.42 -22.45
CA THR A 940 -37.33 -9.24 -22.62
C THR A 940 -36.23 -8.55 -23.44
N SER A 941 -36.42 -7.32 -23.94
CA SER A 941 -35.48 -6.68 -24.89
C SER A 941 -34.11 -6.34 -24.31
N LYS A 942 -34.01 -6.21 -22.98
CA LYS A 942 -32.74 -6.04 -22.24
C LYS A 942 -32.09 -7.38 -21.86
N SER A 943 -32.82 -8.48 -22.02
CA SER A 943 -32.34 -9.83 -21.77
C SER A 943 -31.75 -10.40 -23.05
N ASN A 944 -30.56 -11.00 -22.97
CA ASN A 944 -30.07 -11.84 -24.07
C ASN A 944 -30.97 -13.08 -24.19
N SER A 945 -30.94 -13.75 -25.34
CA SER A 945 -31.77 -14.96 -25.62
C SER A 945 -31.44 -16.20 -24.77
N GLU A 946 -30.68 -16.04 -23.69
CA GLU A 946 -30.19 -17.09 -22.78
C GLU A 946 -30.80 -16.99 -21.36
N CYS A 947 -31.54 -15.92 -21.02
CA CYS A 947 -32.24 -15.80 -19.73
C CYS A 947 -33.48 -14.90 -19.79
N GLY A 948 -34.27 -14.92 -18.72
CA GLY A 948 -35.49 -14.11 -18.56
C GLY A 948 -36.75 -14.71 -19.21
N GLY A 949 -37.91 -14.19 -18.83
CA GLY A 949 -39.21 -14.57 -19.40
C GLY A 949 -40.39 -14.50 -18.43
N THR A 950 -41.57 -14.91 -18.88
CA THR A 950 -42.76 -15.05 -18.02
C THR A 950 -42.88 -16.48 -17.51
N LEU A 951 -43.05 -16.64 -16.20
CA LEU A 951 -43.29 -17.92 -15.54
C LEU A 951 -44.66 -17.88 -14.86
N LYS A 952 -45.37 -19.01 -14.85
CA LYS A 952 -46.54 -19.17 -13.99
C LYS A 952 -46.15 -20.00 -12.78
N ALA A 953 -46.42 -19.51 -11.58
CA ALA A 953 -46.23 -20.28 -10.35
C ALA A 953 -47.13 -21.53 -10.37
N GLU A 954 -46.56 -22.67 -10.01
CA GLU A 954 -47.25 -23.95 -9.88
C GLU A 954 -46.92 -24.56 -8.51
N VAL A 955 -47.60 -25.67 -8.15
CA VAL A 955 -47.37 -26.38 -6.87
C VAL A 955 -45.99 -27.06 -6.84
N ASP A 956 -45.46 -27.42 -8.01
CA ASP A 956 -44.12 -27.99 -8.16
C ASP A 956 -43.08 -26.87 -8.38
N TRP A 957 -41.92 -27.00 -7.71
CA TRP A 957 -40.83 -26.02 -7.77
C TRP A 957 -40.24 -25.87 -9.19
N GLN A 958 -40.01 -24.62 -9.59
CA GLN A 958 -39.37 -24.26 -10.86
C GLN A 958 -38.04 -23.55 -10.56
N GLN A 959 -36.96 -23.97 -11.21
CA GLN A 959 -35.63 -23.37 -11.03
C GLN A 959 -35.39 -22.19 -11.99
N ILE A 960 -34.69 -21.18 -11.50
CA ILE A 960 -34.26 -20.00 -12.26
C ILE A 960 -32.75 -19.83 -12.06
N GLU A 961 -31.99 -19.83 -13.15
CA GLU A 961 -30.53 -19.79 -13.13
C GLU A 961 -29.98 -18.57 -13.90
N SER A 962 -28.77 -18.14 -13.53
CA SER A 962 -28.02 -17.14 -14.32
C SER A 962 -27.43 -17.76 -15.60
N PRO A 963 -27.29 -17.01 -16.71
CA PRO A 963 -26.61 -17.49 -17.91
C PRO A 963 -25.25 -18.09 -17.60
N GLY A 964 -25.02 -19.32 -18.05
CA GLY A 964 -23.74 -20.02 -17.89
C GLY A 964 -23.53 -20.71 -16.54
N TYR A 965 -24.51 -20.74 -15.62
CA TYR A 965 -24.42 -21.54 -14.39
C TYR A 965 -24.09 -23.02 -14.72
N PRO A 966 -23.15 -23.68 -14.00
CA PRO A 966 -22.35 -23.18 -12.86
C PRO A 966 -21.05 -22.44 -13.25
N ASP A 967 -20.68 -22.37 -14.53
CA ASP A 967 -19.41 -21.83 -15.05
C ASP A 967 -19.36 -20.27 -15.11
N GLY A 968 -20.07 -19.59 -14.22
CA GLY A 968 -20.03 -18.13 -14.02
C GLY A 968 -20.82 -17.29 -15.03
N TYR A 969 -21.33 -16.12 -14.58
CA TYR A 969 -22.16 -15.24 -15.42
C TYR A 969 -21.34 -14.21 -16.24
N PRO A 970 -21.76 -13.87 -17.47
CA PRO A 970 -21.09 -12.83 -18.27
C PRO A 970 -21.30 -11.41 -17.71
N THR A 971 -20.31 -10.54 -17.90
CA THR A 971 -20.33 -9.15 -17.40
C THR A 971 -21.37 -8.29 -18.13
N GLY A 972 -22.21 -7.58 -17.37
CA GLY A 972 -23.12 -6.55 -17.90
C GLY A 972 -24.42 -7.08 -18.51
N ILE A 973 -24.80 -8.33 -18.24
CA ILE A 973 -26.11 -8.87 -18.60
C ILE A 973 -27.16 -8.48 -17.55
N THR A 974 -28.40 -8.21 -17.99
CA THR A 974 -29.55 -8.01 -17.10
C THR A 974 -30.65 -9.00 -17.50
N CYS A 975 -30.90 -9.99 -16.65
CA CYS A 975 -32.01 -10.93 -16.82
C CYS A 975 -33.24 -10.42 -16.05
N SER A 976 -34.44 -10.64 -16.58
CA SER A 976 -35.70 -10.25 -15.93
C SER A 976 -36.74 -11.36 -16.08
N TRP A 977 -37.45 -11.66 -14.99
CA TRP A 977 -38.56 -12.61 -14.99
C TRP A 977 -39.83 -11.94 -14.45
N LEU A 978 -40.98 -12.26 -15.05
CA LEU A 978 -42.30 -11.93 -14.54
C LEU A 978 -42.96 -13.23 -14.07
N ILE A 979 -43.24 -13.33 -12.77
CA ILE A 979 -43.87 -14.52 -12.17
C ILE A 979 -45.35 -14.19 -11.93
N GLU A 980 -46.25 -14.97 -12.54
CA GLU A 980 -47.71 -14.81 -12.46
C GLU A 980 -48.32 -15.96 -11.65
N THR A 981 -49.39 -15.68 -10.90
CA THR A 981 -50.15 -16.68 -10.12
C THR A 981 -51.66 -16.41 -10.22
N ASN A 982 -52.53 -17.34 -9.79
CA ASN A 982 -53.97 -17.09 -9.79
C ASN A 982 -54.38 -16.22 -8.58
N GLU A 983 -55.59 -15.65 -8.59
CA GLU A 983 -56.12 -14.93 -7.42
C GLU A 983 -56.19 -15.88 -6.20
N GLU A 984 -55.83 -15.36 -5.01
CA GLU A 984 -55.74 -16.07 -3.72
C GLU A 984 -54.57 -17.07 -3.55
N GLU A 985 -53.74 -17.31 -4.57
CA GLU A 985 -52.49 -18.10 -4.46
C GLU A 985 -51.30 -17.22 -4.06
N ARG A 986 -50.26 -17.83 -3.44
CA ARG A 986 -49.00 -17.17 -3.05
C ARG A 986 -47.85 -17.60 -3.94
N ILE A 987 -46.81 -16.78 -4.02
CA ILE A 987 -45.55 -17.13 -4.69
C ILE A 987 -44.48 -17.33 -3.62
N GLU A 988 -43.91 -18.53 -3.53
CA GLU A 988 -42.72 -18.79 -2.71
C GLU A 988 -41.47 -18.77 -3.60
N ILE A 989 -40.39 -18.13 -3.13
CA ILE A 989 -39.09 -18.10 -3.81
C ILE A 989 -38.02 -18.55 -2.82
N ILE A 990 -37.24 -19.57 -3.20
CA ILE A 990 -36.10 -20.08 -2.45
C ILE A 990 -34.82 -19.85 -3.27
N PHE A 991 -33.75 -19.47 -2.59
CA PHE A 991 -32.40 -19.35 -3.15
C PHE A 991 -31.59 -20.59 -2.72
N GLU A 992 -31.24 -21.46 -3.67
CA GLU A 992 -30.62 -22.76 -3.38
C GLU A 992 -29.10 -22.69 -3.12
N ASP A 993 -28.40 -21.76 -3.79
CA ASP A 993 -26.95 -21.58 -3.73
C ASP A 993 -26.55 -20.16 -3.27
N ASP A 994 -25.36 -20.03 -2.69
CA ASP A 994 -24.71 -18.74 -2.41
C ASP A 994 -24.29 -18.06 -3.73
N PHE A 995 -24.95 -16.97 -4.12
CA PHE A 995 -24.51 -16.20 -5.29
C PHE A 995 -23.31 -15.33 -4.91
N GLY A 996 -22.24 -15.37 -5.71
CA GLY A 996 -21.01 -14.58 -5.52
C GLY A 996 -21.15 -13.09 -5.84
N ILE A 997 -22.16 -12.42 -5.28
CA ILE A 997 -22.53 -11.04 -5.59
C ILE A 997 -21.57 -10.03 -4.92
N PHE A 998 -21.12 -9.03 -5.68
CA PHE A 998 -20.22 -7.98 -5.17
C PHE A 998 -20.97 -6.75 -4.64
N CYS A 999 -21.02 -6.61 -3.31
CA CYS A 999 -21.65 -5.48 -2.63
C CYS A 999 -20.73 -4.76 -1.63
N SER A 1000 -21.07 -3.50 -1.35
CA SER A 1000 -20.37 -2.64 -0.39
C SER A 1000 -21.36 -1.84 0.46
N THR A 1001 -21.41 -0.51 0.33
CA THR A 1001 -22.54 0.31 0.84
C THR A 1001 -23.75 0.23 -0.08
N THR A 1002 -23.52 -0.10 -1.34
CA THR A 1002 -24.48 -0.42 -2.38
C THR A 1002 -23.93 -1.58 -3.21
N CYS A 1003 -24.85 -2.30 -3.84
CA CYS A 1003 -24.56 -3.47 -4.64
C CYS A 1003 -24.26 -3.10 -6.10
N VAL A 1004 -23.22 -3.72 -6.70
CA VAL A 1004 -22.86 -3.52 -8.11
C VAL A 1004 -23.52 -4.59 -8.98
N ASP A 1005 -23.39 -5.84 -8.55
CA ASP A 1005 -24.27 -6.93 -8.97
C ASP A 1005 -25.39 -7.05 -7.92
N TYR A 1006 -26.61 -7.44 -8.29
CA TYR A 1006 -27.70 -7.67 -7.33
C TYR A 1006 -28.83 -8.49 -7.94
N ILE A 1007 -29.60 -9.16 -7.07
CA ILE A 1007 -30.96 -9.62 -7.38
C ILE A 1007 -31.92 -8.52 -6.93
N GLU A 1008 -32.83 -8.07 -7.79
CA GLU A 1008 -33.88 -7.08 -7.46
C GLU A 1008 -35.26 -7.75 -7.45
N LEU A 1009 -35.86 -7.91 -6.26
CA LEU A 1009 -37.22 -8.41 -6.11
C LEU A 1009 -38.21 -7.24 -6.05
N LYS A 1010 -39.05 -7.13 -7.07
CA LYS A 1010 -40.15 -6.16 -7.11
C LYS A 1010 -41.44 -6.81 -6.64
N ILE A 1011 -41.88 -6.44 -5.44
CA ILE A 1011 -43.00 -7.08 -4.74
C ILE A 1011 -44.06 -6.03 -4.39
N GLY A 1012 -45.34 -6.41 -4.50
CA GLY A 1012 -46.50 -5.56 -4.18
C GLY A 1012 -47.14 -4.89 -5.40
N ASN A 1013 -48.12 -4.02 -5.13
CA ASN A 1013 -49.02 -3.47 -6.16
C ASN A 1013 -48.36 -2.44 -7.10
N ASP A 1014 -47.14 -2.00 -6.82
CA ASP A 1014 -46.44 -0.93 -7.54
C ASP A 1014 -45.06 -1.39 -8.03
N LEU A 1015 -45.07 -2.23 -9.06
CA LEU A 1015 -43.87 -2.78 -9.71
C LEU A 1015 -43.05 -1.72 -10.47
N ALA A 1016 -43.51 -0.46 -10.49
CA ALA A 1016 -42.78 0.63 -11.11
C ALA A 1016 -41.70 1.25 -10.20
N ASN A 1017 -41.82 1.07 -8.88
CA ASN A 1017 -40.81 1.46 -7.91
C ASN A 1017 -39.58 0.53 -7.98
N THR A 1018 -38.43 0.98 -7.45
CA THR A 1018 -37.23 0.13 -7.34
C THR A 1018 -37.46 -0.97 -6.30
N GLY A 1019 -37.07 -2.21 -6.61
CA GLY A 1019 -37.28 -3.38 -5.76
C GLY A 1019 -36.28 -3.55 -4.60
N TYR A 1020 -36.48 -4.62 -3.81
CA TYR A 1020 -35.54 -5.06 -2.79
C TYR A 1020 -34.27 -5.57 -3.46
N ARG A 1021 -33.10 -4.98 -3.15
CA ARG A 1021 -31.81 -5.47 -3.61
C ARG A 1021 -31.12 -6.27 -2.50
N SER A 1022 -30.48 -7.39 -2.84
CA SER A 1022 -29.83 -8.29 -1.88
C SER A 1022 -28.41 -8.68 -2.29
N ASP A 1023 -27.54 -8.81 -1.29
CA ASP A 1023 -26.17 -9.34 -1.37
C ASP A 1023 -26.02 -10.78 -0.82
N ILE A 1024 -27.16 -11.37 -0.41
CA ILE A 1024 -27.38 -12.73 0.10
C ILE A 1024 -26.77 -13.00 1.48
N LEU A 1025 -27.66 -12.88 2.46
CA LEU A 1025 -27.83 -13.83 3.55
C LEU A 1025 -29.26 -13.65 4.12
N LEU A 1026 -30.25 -14.01 3.31
CA LEU A 1026 -31.51 -14.50 3.89
C LEU A 1026 -31.15 -15.86 4.51
N ASP A 1027 -31.44 -16.04 5.80
CA ASP A 1027 -31.22 -17.33 6.48
C ASP A 1027 -31.78 -18.47 5.63
N LEU A 1028 -31.14 -19.65 5.67
CA LEU A 1028 -31.56 -20.91 5.01
C LEU A 1028 -32.92 -21.48 5.51
N SER A 1029 -33.73 -20.62 6.13
CA SER A 1029 -35.09 -20.85 6.59
C SER A 1029 -36.04 -19.67 6.29
N THR A 1030 -35.62 -18.68 5.48
CA THR A 1030 -36.42 -17.46 5.22
C THR A 1030 -37.31 -17.66 4.00
N PHE A 1031 -38.51 -18.19 4.23
CA PHE A 1031 -39.59 -18.17 3.25
C PHE A 1031 -40.01 -16.72 2.98
N LEU A 1032 -39.92 -16.30 1.72
CA LEU A 1032 -40.59 -15.09 1.24
C LEU A 1032 -41.99 -15.49 0.74
N ASP A 1033 -42.97 -15.44 1.65
CA ASP A 1033 -44.39 -15.49 1.29
C ASP A 1033 -44.76 -14.19 0.55
N ILE A 1034 -45.00 -14.28 -0.76
CA ILE A 1034 -45.48 -13.18 -1.62
C ILE A 1034 -46.98 -13.32 -1.87
#